data_AF-A0A261BWE7-F1
#
_entry.id   AF-A0A261BWE7-F1
#
_cell.length_a   1.000
_cell.length_b   1.000
_cell.length_c   1.000
_cell.angle_alpha   90.00
_cell.angle_beta   90.00
_cell.angle_gamma   90.00
#
_symmetry.space_group_name_H-M   'P 1'
#
loop_
_entity.id
_entity.type
_entity.pdbx_description
1 polymer ?
#
loop_
_entity_poly.entity_id
_entity_poly.type
_entity_poly.pdbx_seq_one_letter_code
_entity_poly.pdbx_strand_id
1 'polypeptide(L)'
;QKHQGPEQQSEKRRPLPRLRQNYSCLPVSSNASNGTSSSAPIASKFSSKRMTCCQLAISAILIGLGSFLLFGSLITHTVVVPNVVKSSIEDNSRLINGSILWKKWTVPDYRIRFNLFVYSMKNPDEFMNGAIPEVSGSGPYVFDKKLENRVVSAENGTVKYQRFLSYFFNEQESCQTCILGNRIWVPNMIYQKFVEAASTEGMKAAATTLLSQTAFLEVEVEELLFEGYKDPFLDKVCEIPFMNFVCEAILDVPERIGLFFEANNTASKMYEIDDGTRDPANLGKILKYDEEPLLDETWWSTEESLKIRGTDGSLFHPFLSKNEKLYEEVEYRGLKAYRYVVPPEVFDVTYPGNEGYCNPSDKQFFSSQNDSVGCLPKGLLEISKCQKSQPPITISLPNFLYAPSEVRESVKGLNGTDDIRDSIVVDIEPRVGAVLYARRVSQVNIEMWKGKNLTFPVNLKKMKSALIPVIILHETSEIDDDSLETIRSQLYETESIAYTSCNIMMIIGAIVLLLGFLFLAFSLGLFDSLLGRRPKRSDGLSPEPLPPYIPKGEPNGFHHNHAYIKCLRRYYFYVSRCKSLKGFRPDLTWRHPHEVEDELETYHLDEFDGFMKRLRKAERSISSLEEQYFPGVITFYPEDISEFFEKRWKRIKKSLVSAKNNICNCFKRSTPVYQ
;
A
#
# COMPACT_ATOMS: atom_id res chain seq x y z
N GLN A 1 53.55 -21.40 -25.70
CA GLN A 1 54.46 -22.23 -24.89
C GLN A 1 53.69 -22.61 -23.63
N LYS A 2 53.29 -23.88 -23.42
CA LYS A 2 54.11 -24.98 -22.84
C LYS A 2 54.71 -24.54 -21.49
N HIS A 3 54.60 -25.25 -20.36
CA HIS A 3 54.37 -26.67 -20.08
C HIS A 3 54.09 -26.83 -18.56
N GLN A 4 53.09 -27.61 -18.14
CA GLN A 4 53.16 -28.97 -17.53
C GLN A 4 53.47 -29.05 -16.02
N GLY A 5 52.64 -29.82 -15.31
CA GLY A 5 52.83 -30.31 -13.92
C GLY A 5 53.82 -31.49 -13.83
N PRO A 6 53.83 -32.24 -12.70
CA PRO A 6 53.31 -33.62 -12.70
C PRO A 6 52.66 -34.07 -11.34
N GLU A 7 51.61 -34.92 -11.38
CA GLU A 7 51.52 -36.37 -10.97
C GLU A 7 51.07 -36.63 -9.50
N GLN A 8 49.87 -37.23 -9.27
CA GLN A 8 49.55 -38.67 -9.03
C GLN A 8 50.09 -39.22 -7.68
N GLN A 9 49.43 -40.04 -6.84
CA GLN A 9 48.13 -40.72 -6.72
C GLN A 9 48.10 -41.42 -5.33
N SER A 10 46.97 -41.49 -4.60
CA SER A 10 46.48 -42.65 -3.78
C SER A 10 45.44 -42.16 -2.74
N GLU A 11 44.12 -42.33 -2.92
CA GLU A 11 43.25 -43.51 -2.73
C GLU A 11 42.49 -43.54 -1.37
N LYS A 12 41.15 -43.58 -1.49
CA LYS A 12 40.11 -44.12 -0.58
C LYS A 12 39.73 -43.39 0.73
N ARG A 13 38.53 -42.78 0.70
CA ARG A 13 37.37 -43.21 1.50
C ARG A 13 36.03 -42.79 0.82
N ARG A 14 35.05 -43.69 0.91
CA ARG A 14 33.82 -43.83 0.11
C ARG A 14 32.74 -42.77 0.41
N PRO A 15 31.92 -42.38 -0.59
CA PRO A 15 30.54 -41.95 -0.37
C PRO A 15 29.52 -43.09 -0.66
N LEU A 16 28.51 -43.19 0.21
CA LEU A 16 27.30 -44.00 0.05
C LEU A 16 26.36 -43.44 -1.04
N PRO A 17 25.39 -44.23 -1.54
CA PRO A 17 25.08 -44.31 -2.96
C PRO A 17 24.03 -43.29 -3.45
N ARG A 18 24.28 -42.69 -4.62
CA ARG A 18 23.24 -42.06 -5.44
C ARG A 18 22.35 -43.16 -6.03
N LEU A 19 21.11 -43.25 -5.55
CA LEU A 19 20.02 -43.99 -6.18
C LEU A 19 19.81 -43.46 -7.61
N ARG A 20 20.23 -44.21 -8.62
CA ARG A 20 19.74 -44.04 -10.00
C ARG A 20 18.27 -44.44 -10.03
N GLN A 21 17.36 -43.48 -10.15
CA GLN A 21 15.98 -43.77 -10.55
C GLN A 21 15.96 -43.94 -12.08
N ASN A 22 15.68 -45.16 -12.54
CA ASN A 22 15.38 -45.43 -13.95
C ASN A 22 13.95 -44.94 -14.26
N TYR A 23 13.80 -43.99 -15.18
CA TYR A 23 12.50 -43.56 -15.70
C TYR A 23 12.21 -44.31 -16.99
N SER A 24 11.40 -45.36 -16.92
CA SER A 24 10.99 -46.16 -18.09
C SER A 24 9.48 -46.03 -18.32
N CYS A 25 9.07 -45.73 -19.55
CA CYS A 25 7.66 -45.66 -19.93
C CYS A 25 7.16 -46.99 -20.51
N LEU A 26 7.10 -48.07 -19.72
CA LEU A 26 6.47 -49.33 -20.14
C LEU A 26 5.79 -50.05 -18.96
N PRO A 27 4.57 -50.59 -19.13
CA PRO A 27 4.06 -51.66 -18.30
C PRO A 27 4.26 -53.03 -18.98
N VAL A 28 4.85 -53.98 -18.23
CA VAL A 28 4.96 -55.41 -18.59
C VAL A 28 3.70 -56.15 -18.14
N SER A 29 3.22 -57.09 -18.96
CA SER A 29 2.07 -57.97 -18.70
C SER A 29 2.41 -59.13 -17.77
N SER A 30 1.48 -59.54 -16.92
CA SER A 30 1.49 -60.86 -16.29
C SER A 30 0.08 -61.47 -16.29
N ASN A 31 -0.05 -62.60 -16.98
CA ASN A 31 -1.23 -63.47 -16.98
C ASN A 31 -1.41 -64.16 -15.62
N ALA A 32 -2.66 -64.34 -15.21
CA ALA A 32 -3.08 -65.42 -14.32
C ALA A 32 -4.52 -65.84 -14.64
N SER A 33 -4.71 -67.15 -14.69
CA SER A 33 -5.82 -67.90 -15.29
C SER A 33 -6.92 -68.35 -14.32
N ASN A 34 -8.11 -68.54 -14.90
CA ASN A 34 -9.18 -69.52 -14.60
C ASN A 34 -10.12 -69.35 -13.40
N GLY A 35 -11.42 -69.46 -13.70
CA GLY A 35 -12.51 -69.74 -12.76
C GLY A 35 -13.90 -69.51 -13.35
N THR A 36 -14.38 -70.42 -14.19
CA THR A 36 -15.76 -70.49 -14.70
C THR A 36 -16.78 -70.80 -13.62
N SER A 37 -17.93 -70.12 -13.61
CA SER A 37 -19.24 -70.74 -13.31
C SER A 37 -20.39 -69.87 -13.83
N SER A 38 -21.21 -70.46 -14.69
CA SER A 38 -22.43 -69.87 -15.24
C SER A 38 -23.56 -69.79 -14.21
N SER A 39 -24.33 -68.71 -14.26
CA SER A 39 -25.78 -68.76 -14.05
C SER A 39 -26.41 -67.47 -14.58
N ALA A 40 -27.15 -67.56 -15.68
CA ALA A 40 -28.23 -66.60 -15.96
C ALA A 40 -29.23 -66.69 -14.78
N PRO A 41 -29.96 -65.61 -14.43
CA PRO A 41 -31.24 -65.43 -15.13
C PRO A 41 -31.82 -63.98 -15.17
N ILE A 42 -32.82 -63.84 -16.06
CA ILE A 42 -33.96 -62.91 -16.03
C ILE A 42 -33.70 -61.45 -16.41
N ALA A 43 -33.95 -61.18 -17.69
CA ALA A 43 -34.33 -59.87 -18.19
C ALA A 43 -35.69 -59.47 -17.60
N SER A 44 -35.69 -58.55 -16.62
CA SER A 44 -36.91 -57.86 -16.20
C SER A 44 -37.19 -56.70 -17.17
N LYS A 45 -38.32 -56.75 -17.87
CA LYS A 45 -38.94 -55.59 -18.53
C LYS A 45 -39.13 -54.48 -17.49
N PHE A 46 -38.26 -53.46 -17.51
CA PHE A 46 -38.43 -52.30 -16.65
C PHE A 46 -39.43 -51.32 -17.26
N SER A 47 -40.62 -51.33 -16.66
CA SER A 47 -41.74 -50.41 -16.81
C SER A 47 -41.34 -48.94 -17.04
N SER A 48 -41.98 -48.30 -18.03
CA SER A 48 -41.77 -46.90 -18.41
C SER A 48 -42.09 -45.87 -17.31
N LYS A 49 -42.59 -46.28 -16.14
CA LYS A 49 -42.84 -45.41 -14.98
C LYS A 49 -41.58 -45.07 -14.16
N ARG A 50 -40.43 -45.77 -14.32
CA ARG A 50 -39.19 -45.43 -13.59
C ARG A 50 -38.36 -44.31 -14.23
N MET A 51 -38.49 -44.08 -15.54
CA MET A 51 -37.72 -43.04 -16.26
C MET A 51 -38.11 -41.62 -15.84
N THR A 52 -39.40 -41.37 -15.58
CA THR A 52 -39.92 -40.07 -15.15
C THR A 52 -39.41 -39.65 -13.76
N CYS A 53 -39.21 -40.60 -12.84
CA CYS A 53 -38.71 -40.29 -11.49
C CYS A 53 -37.21 -39.91 -11.48
N CYS A 54 -36.39 -40.57 -12.32
CA CYS A 54 -34.97 -40.22 -12.45
C CYS A 54 -34.77 -38.86 -13.14
N GLN A 55 -35.59 -38.54 -14.14
CA GLN A 55 -35.54 -37.23 -14.81
C GLN A 55 -35.92 -36.09 -13.86
N LEU A 56 -36.98 -36.26 -13.05
CA LEU A 56 -37.36 -35.28 -12.03
C LEU A 56 -36.27 -35.08 -10.96
N ALA A 57 -35.59 -36.16 -10.56
CA ALA A 57 -34.49 -36.08 -9.61
C ALA A 57 -33.28 -35.30 -10.18
N ILE A 58 -32.96 -35.49 -11.47
CA ILE A 58 -31.88 -34.75 -12.15
C ILE A 58 -32.23 -33.26 -12.26
N SER A 59 -33.46 -32.91 -12.64
CA SER A 59 -33.89 -31.50 -12.64
C SER A 59 -33.82 -30.86 -11.25
N ALA A 60 -34.22 -31.58 -10.20
CA ALA A 60 -34.14 -31.06 -8.83
C ALA A 60 -32.69 -30.82 -8.39
N ILE A 61 -31.76 -31.69 -8.77
CA ILE A 61 -30.32 -31.52 -8.50
C ILE A 61 -29.76 -30.32 -9.27
N LEU A 62 -30.11 -30.16 -10.55
CA LEU A 62 -29.64 -29.04 -11.37
C LEU A 62 -30.18 -27.70 -10.86
N ILE A 63 -31.47 -27.63 -10.54
CA ILE A 63 -32.10 -26.44 -9.95
C ILE A 63 -31.47 -26.14 -8.58
N GLY A 64 -31.26 -27.16 -7.73
CA GLY A 64 -30.59 -27.00 -6.45
C GLY A 64 -29.16 -26.49 -6.58
N LEU A 65 -28.37 -27.05 -7.51
CA LEU A 65 -26.99 -26.64 -7.76
C LEU A 65 -26.92 -25.22 -8.35
N GLY A 66 -27.75 -24.91 -9.35
CA GLY A 66 -27.83 -23.59 -9.95
C GLY A 66 -28.26 -22.53 -8.95
N SER A 67 -29.24 -22.85 -8.09
CA SER A 67 -29.69 -21.95 -7.02
C SER A 67 -28.58 -21.73 -5.99
N PHE A 68 -27.89 -22.79 -5.56
CA PHE A 68 -26.77 -22.66 -4.62
C PHE A 68 -25.63 -21.82 -5.19
N LEU A 69 -25.26 -22.03 -6.45
CA LEU A 69 -24.22 -21.23 -7.10
C LEU A 69 -24.64 -19.77 -7.25
N LEU A 70 -25.88 -19.51 -7.66
CA LEU A 70 -26.38 -18.14 -7.86
C LEU A 70 -26.52 -17.39 -6.53
N PHE A 71 -27.31 -17.92 -5.59
CA PHE A 71 -27.55 -17.26 -4.31
C PHE A 71 -26.32 -17.29 -3.40
N GLY A 72 -25.54 -18.38 -3.40
CA GLY A 72 -24.30 -18.47 -2.64
C GLY A 72 -23.24 -17.49 -3.13
N SER A 73 -23.10 -17.31 -4.45
CA SER A 73 -22.17 -16.30 -5.00
C SER A 73 -22.68 -14.89 -4.78
N LEU A 74 -24.00 -14.65 -4.83
CA LEU A 74 -24.59 -13.36 -4.51
C LEU A 74 -24.34 -12.95 -3.04
N ILE A 75 -24.50 -13.88 -2.10
CA ILE A 75 -24.17 -13.66 -0.68
C ILE A 75 -22.67 -13.42 -0.52
N THR A 76 -21.84 -14.20 -1.21
CA THR A 76 -20.38 -14.04 -1.15
C THR A 76 -19.96 -12.67 -1.65
N HIS A 77 -20.50 -12.23 -2.79
CA HIS A 77 -20.26 -10.93 -3.39
C HIS A 77 -20.72 -9.77 -2.49
N THR A 78 -21.91 -9.85 -1.90
CA THR A 78 -22.48 -8.72 -1.16
C THR A 78 -22.07 -8.65 0.31
N VAL A 79 -21.73 -9.79 0.92
CA VAL A 79 -21.46 -9.86 2.37
C VAL A 79 -20.05 -10.36 2.65
N VAL A 80 -19.63 -11.48 2.05
CA VAL A 80 -18.37 -12.13 2.45
C VAL A 80 -17.15 -11.35 1.98
N VAL A 81 -17.06 -11.02 0.69
CA VAL A 81 -15.93 -10.27 0.11
C VAL A 81 -15.71 -8.95 0.84
N PRO A 82 -16.70 -8.03 0.96
CA PRO A 82 -16.46 -6.76 1.63
C PRO A 82 -16.08 -6.91 3.11
N ASN A 83 -16.65 -7.88 3.83
CA ASN A 83 -16.29 -8.10 5.24
C ASN A 83 -14.88 -8.67 5.40
N VAL A 84 -14.45 -9.60 4.53
CA VAL A 84 -13.09 -10.15 4.54
C VAL A 84 -12.07 -9.07 4.20
N VAL A 85 -12.36 -8.25 3.20
CA VAL A 85 -11.49 -7.13 2.81
C VAL A 85 -11.38 -6.11 3.94
N LYS A 86 -12.51 -5.72 4.55
CA LYS A 86 -12.52 -4.82 5.70
C LYS A 86 -11.72 -5.38 6.87
N SER A 87 -11.95 -6.63 7.27
CA SER A 87 -11.21 -7.29 8.35
C SER A 87 -9.72 -7.37 8.05
N SER A 88 -9.34 -7.67 6.80
CA SER A 88 -7.94 -7.73 6.38
C SER A 88 -7.26 -6.36 6.51
N ILE A 89 -7.94 -5.27 6.13
CA ILE A 89 -7.42 -3.91 6.32
C ILE A 89 -7.25 -3.60 7.80
N GLU A 90 -8.26 -3.86 8.64
CA GLU A 90 -8.23 -3.60 10.08
C GLU A 90 -7.13 -4.38 10.83
N ASP A 91 -6.82 -5.59 10.38
CA ASP A 91 -5.75 -6.40 10.97
C ASP A 91 -4.36 -5.93 10.52
N ASN A 92 -4.23 -5.45 9.27
CA ASN A 92 -2.97 -4.94 8.73
C ASN A 92 -2.69 -3.47 9.07
N SER A 93 -3.70 -2.71 9.52
CA SER A 93 -3.57 -1.31 9.91
C SER A 93 -3.05 -1.11 11.33
N ARG A 94 -2.72 -2.17 12.07
CA ARG A 94 -2.20 -2.07 13.44
C ARG A 94 -0.66 -1.97 13.44
N LEU A 95 -0.13 -1.03 14.20
CA LEU A 95 1.32 -0.80 14.33
C LEU A 95 1.95 -1.79 15.34
N ILE A 96 1.98 -3.07 14.96
CA ILE A 96 2.48 -4.16 15.82
C ILE A 96 3.85 -4.61 15.33
N ASN A 97 4.77 -4.87 16.27
CA ASN A 97 6.11 -5.37 15.96
C ASN A 97 6.06 -6.62 15.05
N GLY A 98 6.76 -6.54 13.92
CA GLY A 98 6.84 -7.60 12.90
C GLY A 98 5.79 -7.49 11.79
N SER A 99 4.77 -6.63 11.92
CA SER A 99 3.78 -6.39 10.86
C SER A 99 4.40 -5.70 9.64
N ILE A 100 3.67 -5.69 8.52
CA ILE A 100 4.11 -4.98 7.29
C ILE A 100 4.19 -3.48 7.56
N LEU A 101 3.16 -2.92 8.19
CA LEU A 101 3.11 -1.50 8.55
C LEU A 101 4.27 -1.11 9.47
N TRP A 102 4.60 -1.93 10.46
CA TRP A 102 5.74 -1.70 11.35
C TRP A 102 7.07 -1.56 10.60
N LYS A 103 7.35 -2.48 9.68
CA LYS A 103 8.59 -2.44 8.88
C LYS A 103 8.66 -1.19 8.01
N LYS A 104 7.55 -0.85 7.35
CA LYS A 104 7.46 0.32 6.47
C LYS A 104 7.44 1.64 7.23
N TRP A 105 6.97 1.66 8.47
CA TRP A 105 6.97 2.87 9.31
C TRP A 105 8.30 3.08 10.06
N THR A 106 8.99 2.01 10.47
CA THR A 106 10.29 2.12 11.17
C THR A 106 11.39 2.63 10.25
N VAL A 107 11.46 2.12 9.02
CA VAL A 107 12.40 2.58 8.00
C VAL A 107 11.64 2.69 6.67
N PRO A 108 10.91 3.80 6.45
CA PRO A 108 10.18 3.98 5.20
C PRO A 108 11.16 4.14 4.04
N ASP A 109 10.88 3.41 2.96
CA ASP A 109 11.63 3.50 1.69
C ASP A 109 11.16 4.67 0.82
N TYR A 110 10.47 5.65 1.39
CA TYR A 110 9.94 6.79 0.66
C TYR A 110 11.06 7.61 0.00
N ARG A 111 10.78 8.08 -1.21
CA ARG A 111 11.65 9.04 -1.89
C ARG A 111 11.34 10.43 -1.36
N ILE A 112 12.06 10.86 -0.33
CA ILE A 112 11.89 12.18 0.29
C ILE A 112 12.94 13.14 -0.27
N ARG A 113 12.49 14.11 -1.07
CA ARG A 113 13.34 15.20 -1.58
C ARG A 113 13.10 16.45 -0.77
N PHE A 114 14.18 17.01 -0.24
CA PHE A 114 14.17 18.24 0.55
C PHE A 114 14.74 19.37 -0.31
N ASN A 115 13.86 20.10 -1.00
CA ASN A 115 14.25 21.15 -1.95
C ASN A 115 14.22 22.51 -1.25
N LEU A 116 15.35 23.18 -1.20
CA LEU A 116 15.48 24.50 -0.58
C LEU A 116 15.70 25.59 -1.62
N PHE A 117 14.94 26.66 -1.53
CA PHE A 117 15.17 27.91 -2.27
C PHE A 117 15.65 28.96 -1.29
N VAL A 118 16.87 29.45 -1.50
CA VAL A 118 17.55 30.36 -0.58
C VAL A 118 17.50 31.77 -1.14
N TYR A 119 17.12 32.74 -0.31
CA TYR A 119 16.91 34.13 -0.70
C TYR A 119 18.00 35.03 -0.11
N SER A 120 18.75 35.68 -0.99
CA SER A 120 19.74 36.70 -0.63
C SER A 120 19.13 38.09 -0.72
N MET A 121 19.39 38.93 0.29
CA MET A 121 19.10 40.37 0.24
C MET A 121 19.95 41.05 -0.84
N LYS A 122 19.36 41.98 -1.60
CA LYS A 122 20.07 42.76 -2.64
C LYS A 122 20.42 44.17 -2.24
N ASN A 123 19.61 44.80 -1.40
CA ASN A 123 19.69 46.22 -1.09
C ASN A 123 19.72 46.49 0.44
N PRO A 124 20.65 45.88 1.19
CA PRO A 124 20.70 45.99 2.65
C PRO A 124 20.83 47.45 3.12
N ASP A 125 21.71 48.23 2.49
CA ASP A 125 21.96 49.62 2.87
C ASP A 125 20.79 50.54 2.55
N GLU A 126 20.15 50.37 1.38
CA GLU A 126 18.97 51.14 0.99
C GLU A 126 17.79 50.82 1.91
N PHE A 127 17.62 49.56 2.28
CA PHE A 127 16.58 49.13 3.23
C PHE A 127 16.77 49.78 4.61
N MET A 128 17.99 49.79 5.14
CA MET A 128 18.30 50.51 6.40
C MET A 128 18.01 52.01 6.31
N ASN A 129 18.04 52.57 5.09
CA ASN A 129 17.69 53.97 4.79
C ASN A 129 16.22 54.19 4.40
N GLY A 130 15.36 53.17 4.48
CA GLY A 130 13.90 53.28 4.33
C GLY A 130 13.32 52.75 3.01
N ALA A 131 14.14 52.13 2.15
CA ALA A 131 13.64 51.39 1.01
C ALA A 131 12.90 50.11 1.44
N ILE A 132 12.15 49.53 0.50
CA ILE A 132 11.53 48.21 0.67
C ILE A 132 12.62 47.14 0.45
N PRO A 133 12.68 46.08 1.27
CA PRO A 133 13.66 45.01 1.05
C PRO A 133 13.42 44.32 -0.30
N GLU A 134 14.50 44.08 -1.04
CA GLU A 134 14.54 43.33 -2.28
C GLU A 134 15.41 42.09 -2.11
N VAL A 135 14.86 40.93 -2.45
CA VAL A 135 15.54 39.64 -2.37
C VAL A 135 15.71 39.00 -3.75
N SER A 136 16.70 38.13 -3.89
CA SER A 136 16.83 37.20 -5.01
C SER A 136 16.93 35.77 -4.52
N GLY A 137 16.00 34.93 -4.98
CA GLY A 137 16.02 33.49 -4.73
C GLY A 137 16.99 32.74 -5.65
N SER A 138 17.67 31.74 -5.10
CA SER A 138 18.43 30.72 -5.82
C SER A 138 17.99 29.34 -5.34
N GLY A 139 17.86 28.39 -6.26
CA GLY A 139 17.38 27.05 -5.92
C GLY A 139 16.86 26.28 -7.14
N PRO A 140 16.48 25.01 -6.93
CA PRO A 140 16.53 24.31 -5.65
C PRO A 140 17.95 23.81 -5.31
N TYR A 141 18.32 23.91 -4.03
CA TYR A 141 19.36 23.08 -3.41
C TYR A 141 18.67 21.82 -2.91
N VAL A 142 18.95 20.67 -3.53
CA VAL A 142 18.24 19.42 -3.29
C VAL A 142 19.03 18.55 -2.32
N PHE A 143 18.35 18.04 -1.30
CA PHE A 143 18.90 17.03 -0.39
C PHE A 143 18.01 15.79 -0.42
N ASP A 144 18.63 14.61 -0.57
CA ASP A 144 17.97 13.34 -0.32
C ASP A 144 17.84 13.13 1.19
N LYS A 145 16.62 12.98 1.67
CA LYS A 145 16.31 12.86 3.10
C LYS A 145 15.98 11.41 3.44
N LYS A 146 16.68 10.83 4.41
CA LYS A 146 16.36 9.52 4.98
C LYS A 146 15.71 9.69 6.34
N LEU A 147 14.65 8.91 6.59
CA LEU A 147 13.90 8.90 7.83
C LEU A 147 14.04 7.52 8.48
N GLU A 148 14.34 7.50 9.78
CA GLU A 148 14.36 6.29 10.60
C GLU A 148 13.63 6.56 11.92
N ASN A 149 12.63 5.74 12.24
CA ASN A 149 11.96 5.74 13.54
C ASN A 149 12.54 4.62 14.40
N ARG A 150 13.35 4.99 15.40
CA ARG A 150 13.92 4.05 16.37
C ARG A 150 13.00 3.88 17.56
N VAL A 151 12.43 2.68 17.67
CA VAL A 151 11.50 2.33 18.74
C VAL A 151 12.27 2.08 20.03
N VAL A 152 11.82 2.73 21.10
CA VAL A 152 12.31 2.54 22.47
C VAL A 152 11.47 1.50 23.20
N SER A 153 10.15 1.55 23.07
CA SER A 153 9.22 0.58 23.65
C SER A 153 7.95 0.45 22.81
N ALA A 154 7.33 -0.74 22.81
CA ALA A 154 6.05 -0.98 22.16
C ALA A 154 5.24 -1.97 23.00
N GLU A 155 4.41 -1.44 23.90
CA GLU A 155 3.68 -2.22 24.89
C GLU A 155 2.30 -1.59 25.14
N ASN A 156 1.34 -2.40 25.59
CA ASN A 156 0.04 -1.93 26.06
C ASN A 156 -0.78 -1.07 25.08
N GLY A 157 -0.60 -1.19 23.77
CA GLY A 157 -1.34 -0.39 22.79
C GLY A 157 -0.70 0.96 22.46
N THR A 158 0.55 1.20 22.89
CA THR A 158 1.30 2.42 22.57
C THR A 158 2.71 2.10 22.09
N VAL A 159 3.26 3.00 21.27
CA VAL A 159 4.63 2.92 20.75
C VAL A 159 5.38 4.19 21.12
N LYS A 160 6.56 4.03 21.74
CA LYS A 160 7.50 5.12 22.00
C LYS A 160 8.67 5.03 21.03
N TYR A 161 8.98 6.12 20.35
CA TYR A 161 10.08 6.16 19.37
C TYR A 161 10.72 7.55 19.22
N GLN A 162 11.98 7.56 18.83
CA GLN A 162 12.68 8.77 18.39
C GLN A 162 12.91 8.70 16.89
N ARG A 163 12.73 9.83 16.22
CA ARG A 163 12.96 9.97 14.78
C ARG A 163 14.36 10.49 14.52
N PHE A 164 15.03 9.91 13.55
CA PHE A 164 16.31 10.36 13.01
C PHE A 164 16.09 10.78 11.56
N LEU A 165 16.58 11.95 11.21
CA LEU A 165 16.53 12.49 9.85
C LEU A 165 17.94 12.73 9.36
N SER A 166 18.32 12.09 8.26
CA SER A 166 19.61 12.31 7.61
C SER A 166 19.43 13.05 6.29
N TYR A 167 20.28 14.03 6.02
CA TYR A 167 20.24 14.88 4.83
C TYR A 167 21.51 14.67 4.00
N PHE A 168 21.35 14.34 2.72
CA PHE A 168 22.47 14.12 1.81
C PHE A 168 22.33 15.08 0.62
N PHE A 169 23.28 16.00 0.46
CA PHE A 169 23.23 16.95 -0.66
C PHE A 169 23.32 16.21 -2.00
N ASN A 170 22.37 16.50 -2.90
CA ASN A 170 22.30 15.93 -4.23
C ASN A 170 22.58 17.02 -5.26
N GLU A 171 23.85 17.12 -5.66
CA GLU A 171 24.31 18.11 -6.63
C GLU A 171 23.68 17.93 -8.02
N GLN A 172 23.34 16.69 -8.40
CA GLN A 172 22.81 16.37 -9.73
C GLN A 172 21.37 16.86 -9.93
N GLU A 173 20.55 16.79 -8.89
CA GLU A 173 19.16 17.28 -8.91
C GLU A 173 19.06 18.76 -8.49
N SER A 174 20.14 19.34 -7.96
CA SER A 174 20.23 20.76 -7.64
C SER A 174 20.35 21.62 -8.90
N CYS A 175 20.01 22.90 -8.81
CA CYS A 175 20.19 23.81 -9.94
C CYS A 175 21.67 23.95 -10.34
N GLN A 176 21.97 24.20 -11.60
CA GLN A 176 23.35 24.23 -12.12
C GLN A 176 24.28 25.22 -11.39
N THR A 177 23.72 26.28 -10.82
CA THR A 177 24.47 27.32 -10.07
C THR A 177 24.32 27.18 -8.55
N CYS A 178 23.68 26.12 -8.06
CA CYS A 178 23.36 25.90 -6.64
C CYS A 178 24.54 25.20 -5.94
N ILE A 179 25.56 25.98 -5.58
CA ILE A 179 26.75 25.52 -4.87
C ILE A 179 26.62 25.93 -3.41
N LEU A 180 26.85 25.01 -2.47
CA LEU A 180 26.69 25.27 -1.03
C LEU A 180 27.64 26.35 -0.49
N GLY A 181 28.82 26.52 -1.08
CA GLY A 181 29.75 27.62 -0.76
C GLY A 181 29.40 28.97 -1.38
N ASN A 182 28.26 29.10 -2.08
CA ASN A 182 27.82 30.40 -2.59
C ASN A 182 27.50 31.34 -1.42
N ARG A 183 27.92 32.60 -1.56
CA ARG A 183 27.67 33.63 -0.56
C ARG A 183 26.36 34.37 -0.80
N ILE A 184 25.67 34.65 0.30
CA ILE A 184 24.38 35.31 0.34
C ILE A 184 24.33 36.32 1.49
N TRP A 185 23.55 37.39 1.30
CA TRP A 185 23.29 38.38 2.34
C TRP A 185 22.03 38.02 3.11
N VAL A 186 22.17 37.80 4.41
CA VAL A 186 21.07 37.43 5.32
C VAL A 186 20.92 38.44 6.46
N PRO A 187 19.71 38.62 7.01
CA PRO A 187 19.49 39.40 8.21
C PRO A 187 20.33 38.91 9.39
N ASN A 188 20.95 39.83 10.13
CA ASN A 188 21.67 39.48 11.35
C ASN A 188 20.69 39.33 12.53
N MET A 189 20.42 38.09 12.94
CA MET A 189 19.56 37.77 14.08
C MET A 189 20.08 38.35 15.41
N ILE A 190 21.41 38.39 15.59
CA ILE A 190 22.05 38.93 16.81
C ILE A 190 21.86 40.44 16.88
N TYR A 191 22.03 41.13 15.75
CA TYR A 191 21.73 42.55 15.65
C TYR A 191 20.29 42.84 16.09
N GLN A 192 19.32 42.03 15.67
CA GLN A 192 17.92 42.19 16.07
C GLN A 192 17.68 41.96 17.55
N LYS A 193 18.35 40.99 18.18
CA LYS A 193 18.30 40.82 19.65
C LYS A 193 18.77 42.07 20.40
N PHE A 194 19.82 42.72 19.91
CA PHE A 194 20.28 43.98 20.51
C PHE A 194 19.35 45.16 20.23
N VAL A 195 18.67 45.19 19.08
CA VAL A 195 17.60 46.17 18.80
C VAL A 195 16.42 46.00 19.78
N GLU A 196 16.02 44.76 20.04
CA GLU A 196 14.98 44.42 21.00
C GLU A 196 15.37 44.84 22.41
N ALA A 197 16.55 44.43 22.87
CA ALA A 197 17.12 44.83 24.15
C ALA A 197 17.18 46.35 24.32
N ALA A 198 17.68 47.06 23.32
CA ALA A 198 17.78 48.52 23.36
C ALA A 198 16.41 49.22 23.41
N SER A 199 15.36 48.54 22.95
CA SER A 199 13.98 49.03 22.98
C SER A 199 13.26 48.72 24.29
N THR A 200 13.85 47.89 25.15
CA THR A 200 13.34 47.54 26.48
C THR A 200 13.77 48.58 27.52
N GLU A 201 12.83 48.97 28.39
CA GLU A 201 13.12 49.91 29.47
C GLU A 201 14.16 49.32 30.43
N GLY A 202 15.15 50.12 30.82
CA GLY A 202 16.29 49.67 31.62
C GLY A 202 17.46 49.06 30.82
N MET A 203 17.28 48.71 29.54
CA MET A 203 18.31 48.07 28.71
C MET A 203 18.81 48.94 27.53
N LYS A 204 18.47 50.23 27.50
CA LYS A 204 18.88 51.18 26.43
C LYS A 204 20.39 51.21 26.15
N ALA A 205 21.23 50.89 27.13
CA ALA A 205 22.68 50.81 26.95
C ALA A 205 23.10 49.75 25.91
N ALA A 206 22.27 48.72 25.67
CA ALA A 206 22.48 47.71 24.64
C ALA A 206 22.60 48.32 23.22
N ALA A 207 22.03 49.51 22.98
CA ALA A 207 22.13 50.21 21.70
C ALA A 207 23.58 50.52 21.29
N THR A 208 24.51 50.58 22.25
CA THR A 208 25.93 50.82 21.97
C THR A 208 26.60 49.69 21.19
N THR A 209 26.13 48.45 21.34
CA THR A 209 26.63 47.28 20.62
C THR A 209 26.33 47.33 19.12
N LEU A 210 25.26 48.04 18.74
CA LEU A 210 24.85 48.20 17.35
C LEU A 210 25.89 48.98 16.53
N LEU A 211 26.80 49.73 17.16
CA LEU A 211 27.92 50.40 16.46
C LEU A 211 28.99 49.42 15.99
N SER A 212 29.13 48.28 16.66
CA SER A 212 30.11 47.25 16.34
C SER A 212 29.54 46.11 15.50
N GLN A 213 28.26 46.18 15.12
CA GLN A 213 27.56 45.13 14.39
C GLN A 213 26.96 45.66 13.09
N THR A 214 26.68 44.74 12.16
CA THR A 214 25.95 45.03 10.94
C THR A 214 24.57 44.38 10.99
N ALA A 215 23.57 45.06 10.44
CA ALA A 215 22.19 44.58 10.36
C ALA A 215 22.02 43.37 9.41
N PHE A 216 22.97 43.16 8.51
CA PHE A 216 23.05 42.04 7.58
C PHE A 216 24.46 41.45 7.59
N LEU A 217 24.54 40.15 7.32
CA LEU A 217 25.78 39.41 7.22
C LEU A 217 25.85 38.70 5.87
N GLU A 218 27.06 38.59 5.32
CA GLU A 218 27.33 37.71 4.19
C GLU A 218 27.80 36.36 4.74
N VAL A 219 27.08 35.30 4.39
CA VAL A 219 27.35 33.91 4.83
C VAL A 219 27.29 32.97 3.64
N GLU A 220 27.89 31.79 3.75
CA GLU A 220 27.72 30.73 2.75
C GLU A 220 26.37 30.03 2.93
N VAL A 221 25.83 29.47 1.83
CA VAL A 221 24.57 28.70 1.88
C VAL A 221 24.70 27.50 2.83
N GLU A 222 25.85 26.82 2.84
CA GLU A 222 26.11 25.70 3.76
C GLU A 222 26.06 26.14 5.23
N GLU A 223 26.65 27.30 5.53
CA GLU A 223 26.67 27.89 6.86
C GLU A 223 25.27 28.33 7.32
N LEU A 224 24.48 28.96 6.45
CA LEU A 224 23.09 29.30 6.78
C LEU A 224 22.25 28.05 7.08
N LEU A 225 22.49 26.96 6.34
CA LEU A 225 21.67 25.76 6.41
C LEU A 225 22.13 24.78 7.51
N PHE A 226 23.24 24.08 7.32
CA PHE A 226 23.61 22.92 8.12
C PHE A 226 24.90 23.09 8.94
N GLU A 227 25.88 23.87 8.45
CA GLU A 227 27.15 24.05 9.19
C GLU A 227 27.02 25.08 10.33
N GLY A 228 26.10 26.03 10.19
CA GLY A 228 25.95 27.16 11.11
C GLY A 228 27.08 28.17 10.95
N TYR A 229 26.79 29.47 10.91
CA TYR A 229 27.82 30.51 10.95
C TYR A 229 28.06 31.01 12.39
N LYS A 230 29.26 31.51 12.66
CA LYS A 230 29.53 32.29 13.88
C LYS A 230 29.26 33.76 13.60
N ASP A 231 28.53 34.45 14.48
CA ASP A 231 28.42 35.89 14.34
C ASP A 231 29.81 36.54 14.60
N PRO A 232 30.35 37.31 13.63
CA PRO A 232 31.73 37.79 13.69
C PRO A 232 31.99 38.85 14.77
N PHE A 233 30.93 39.34 15.42
CA PHE A 233 30.97 40.42 16.39
C PHE A 233 30.53 39.96 17.79
N LEU A 234 29.84 38.83 17.92
CA LEU A 234 29.30 38.32 19.18
C LEU A 234 30.37 38.16 20.27
N ASP A 235 31.46 37.42 19.99
CA ASP A 235 32.54 37.18 20.96
C ASP A 235 33.14 38.50 21.48
N LYS A 236 33.41 39.43 20.56
CA LYS A 236 34.00 40.74 20.88
C LYS A 236 33.07 41.61 21.71
N VAL A 237 31.76 41.58 21.43
CA VAL A 237 30.76 42.35 22.18
C VAL A 237 30.62 41.80 23.60
N CYS A 238 30.66 40.47 23.76
CA CYS A 238 30.51 39.81 25.05
C CYS A 238 31.78 39.81 25.90
N GLU A 239 32.93 40.22 25.37
CA GLU A 239 34.16 40.47 26.15
C GLU A 239 34.19 41.86 26.82
N ILE A 240 33.26 42.76 26.49
CA ILE A 240 33.24 44.12 27.06
C ILE A 240 32.76 44.05 28.52
N PRO A 241 33.53 44.52 29.52
CA PRO A 241 33.27 44.26 30.96
C PRO A 241 31.89 44.66 31.52
N PHE A 242 31.18 45.59 30.87
CA PHE A 242 29.83 46.03 31.26
C PHE A 242 28.71 45.37 30.43
N MET A 243 29.07 44.60 29.40
CA MET A 243 28.17 43.94 28.47
C MET A 243 28.03 42.44 28.73
N ASN A 244 28.89 41.84 29.56
CA ASN A 244 28.76 40.42 29.95
C ASN A 244 27.36 40.12 30.50
N PHE A 245 26.83 40.97 31.39
CA PHE A 245 25.46 40.82 31.91
C PHE A 245 24.39 40.87 30.80
N VAL A 246 24.58 41.74 29.80
CA VAL A 246 23.66 41.86 28.67
C VAL A 246 23.76 40.60 27.81
N CYS A 247 24.95 40.08 27.52
CA CYS A 247 25.10 38.83 26.77
C CYS A 247 24.56 37.60 27.53
N GLU A 248 24.85 37.49 28.84
CA GLU A 248 24.36 36.41 29.71
C GLU A 248 22.84 36.45 29.87
N ALA A 249 22.24 37.64 29.95
CA ALA A 249 20.79 37.80 30.12
C ALA A 249 20.00 37.79 28.81
N ILE A 250 20.59 38.17 27.68
CA ILE A 250 19.87 38.43 26.42
C ILE A 250 20.10 37.35 25.38
N LEU A 251 21.28 36.75 25.34
CA LEU A 251 21.67 35.97 24.18
C LEU A 251 21.36 34.49 24.37
N ASP A 252 21.83 33.79 25.41
CA ASP A 252 21.80 32.30 25.43
C ASP A 252 22.06 31.71 24.02
N VAL A 253 22.88 32.41 23.22
CA VAL A 253 22.94 32.23 21.77
C VAL A 253 23.81 31.02 21.52
N PRO A 254 23.39 30.09 20.66
CA PRO A 254 24.24 28.96 20.31
C PRO A 254 25.55 29.45 19.69
N GLU A 255 26.64 28.71 19.90
CA GLU A 255 27.96 29.04 19.36
C GLU A 255 27.93 29.26 17.83
N ARG A 256 27.04 28.55 17.13
CA ARG A 256 26.79 28.70 15.70
C ARG A 256 25.29 28.84 15.44
N ILE A 257 24.95 29.65 14.44
CA ILE A 257 23.58 29.95 14.02
C ILE A 257 23.36 29.34 12.65
N GLY A 258 22.39 28.43 12.53
CA GLY A 258 21.99 27.84 11.27
C GLY A 258 20.58 27.28 11.37
N LEU A 259 19.85 27.26 10.25
CA LEU A 259 18.43 26.87 10.20
C LEU A 259 18.21 25.39 10.53
N PHE A 260 19.19 24.55 10.17
CA PHE A 260 19.20 23.10 10.40
C PHE A 260 20.52 22.66 11.07
N PHE A 261 21.17 23.56 11.80
CA PHE A 261 22.41 23.27 12.54
C PHE A 261 22.16 22.11 13.52
N GLU A 262 23.07 21.14 13.54
CA GLU A 262 22.97 19.91 14.34
C GLU A 262 21.73 19.02 14.07
N ALA A 263 20.92 19.31 13.04
CA ALA A 263 19.72 18.51 12.76
C ALA A 263 20.05 17.16 12.09
N ASN A 264 21.22 17.04 11.45
CA ASN A 264 21.57 15.88 10.65
C ASN A 264 21.90 14.66 11.51
N ASN A 265 21.12 13.58 11.32
CA ASN A 265 21.22 12.32 12.04
C ASN A 265 21.13 12.46 13.57
N THR A 266 20.40 13.47 14.03
CA THR A 266 20.13 13.72 15.45
C THR A 266 18.76 13.18 15.83
N ALA A 267 18.65 12.64 17.04
CA ALA A 267 17.41 12.11 17.58
C ALA A 267 16.42 13.26 17.84
N SER A 268 15.18 13.10 17.38
CA SER A 268 14.07 13.94 17.81
C SER A 268 13.81 13.78 19.30
N LYS A 269 12.99 14.68 19.83
CA LYS A 269 12.30 14.46 21.11
C LYS A 269 11.47 13.16 21.06
N MET A 270 11.16 12.65 22.24
CA MET A 270 10.48 11.36 22.41
C MET A 270 9.01 11.49 21.99
N TYR A 271 8.57 10.66 21.05
CA TYR A 271 7.14 10.54 20.72
C TYR A 271 6.55 9.32 21.41
N GLU A 272 5.34 9.45 21.96
CA GLU A 272 4.48 8.35 22.37
C GLU A 272 3.19 8.41 21.55
N ILE A 273 2.90 7.36 20.77
CA ILE A 273 1.74 7.27 19.87
C ILE A 273 0.87 6.06 20.18
N ASP A 274 -0.41 6.13 19.82
CA ASP A 274 -1.33 4.99 19.84
C ASP A 274 -1.05 4.06 18.64
N ASP A 275 -1.00 2.76 18.88
CA ASP A 275 -0.64 1.74 17.89
C ASP A 275 -1.82 1.24 17.04
N GLY A 276 -3.04 1.73 17.31
CA GLY A 276 -4.28 1.36 16.61
C GLY A 276 -4.83 -0.01 16.96
N THR A 277 -4.27 -0.72 17.96
CA THR A 277 -4.74 -2.06 18.35
C THR A 277 -6.09 -2.04 19.04
N ARG A 278 -6.35 -1.01 19.86
CA ARG A 278 -7.61 -0.84 20.59
C ARG A 278 -8.69 -0.26 19.69
N ASP A 279 -8.31 0.73 18.89
CA ASP A 279 -9.19 1.41 17.93
C ASP A 279 -8.35 1.85 16.72
N PRO A 280 -8.61 1.29 15.51
CA PRO A 280 -7.91 1.69 14.29
C PRO A 280 -8.01 3.20 13.99
N ALA A 281 -9.06 3.89 14.46
CA ALA A 281 -9.22 5.33 14.30
C ALA A 281 -8.22 6.16 15.12
N ASN A 282 -7.50 5.53 16.06
CA ASN A 282 -6.47 6.18 16.87
C ASN A 282 -5.05 5.92 16.37
N LEU A 283 -4.88 5.10 15.32
CA LEU A 283 -3.55 4.78 14.77
C LEU A 283 -2.69 6.02 14.56
N GLY A 284 -1.51 6.03 15.17
CA GLY A 284 -0.52 7.09 15.01
C GLY A 284 -0.83 8.39 15.74
N LYS A 285 -1.95 8.49 16.48
CA LYS A 285 -2.27 9.69 17.25
C LYS A 285 -1.20 9.89 18.33
N ILE A 286 -0.68 11.12 18.41
CA ILE A 286 0.31 11.49 19.42
C ILE A 286 -0.40 11.62 20.77
N LEU A 287 0.05 10.81 21.73
CA LEU A 287 -0.43 10.83 23.11
C LEU A 287 0.45 11.74 23.96
N LYS A 288 1.77 11.70 23.74
CA LYS A 288 2.75 12.55 24.41
C LYS A 288 3.89 12.92 23.48
N TYR A 289 4.46 14.10 23.72
CA TYR A 289 5.66 14.60 23.09
C TYR A 289 6.61 15.07 24.19
N ASP A 290 7.82 14.52 24.19
CA ASP A 290 8.83 14.76 25.24
C ASP A 290 8.30 14.47 26.65
N GLU A 291 7.63 13.32 26.80
CA GLU A 291 7.01 12.81 28.03
C GLU A 291 5.78 13.58 28.55
N GLU A 292 5.42 14.69 27.91
CA GLU A 292 4.27 15.53 28.27
C GLU A 292 3.11 15.41 27.26
N PRO A 293 1.84 15.45 27.72
CA PRO A 293 0.67 15.42 26.85
C PRO A 293 0.32 16.80 26.26
N LEU A 294 0.89 17.87 26.82
CA LEU A 294 0.73 19.25 26.38
C LEU A 294 2.09 19.81 26.00
N LEU A 295 2.08 20.80 25.10
CA LEU A 295 3.26 21.60 24.79
C LEU A 295 3.63 22.51 25.97
N ASP A 296 4.87 23.00 25.96
CA ASP A 296 5.37 23.96 26.95
C ASP A 296 4.48 25.22 26.99
N GLU A 297 4.01 25.59 28.18
CA GLU A 297 3.11 26.73 28.41
C GLU A 297 3.72 28.08 27.99
N THR A 298 5.04 28.14 27.80
CA THR A 298 5.71 29.35 27.31
C THR A 298 5.55 29.54 25.80
N TRP A 299 5.18 28.51 25.04
CA TRP A 299 5.11 28.59 23.58
C TRP A 299 3.82 29.26 23.09
N TRP A 300 2.68 28.90 23.67
CA TRP A 300 1.36 29.38 23.28
C TRP A 300 0.51 29.81 24.47
N SER A 301 -0.48 30.67 24.24
CA SER A 301 -1.15 31.39 25.33
C SER A 301 -2.43 30.74 25.86
N THR A 302 -3.02 29.77 25.16
CA THR A 302 -4.25 29.08 25.61
C THR A 302 -4.05 27.58 25.75
N GLU A 303 -4.79 26.96 26.68
CA GLU A 303 -4.76 25.50 26.87
C GLU A 303 -5.11 24.74 25.58
N GLU A 304 -6.03 25.26 24.76
CA GLU A 304 -6.38 24.65 23.47
C GLU A 304 -5.22 24.67 22.47
N SER A 305 -4.41 25.74 22.43
CA SER A 305 -3.23 25.83 21.57
C SER A 305 -2.05 24.97 22.03
N LEU A 306 -2.05 24.53 23.30
CA LEU A 306 -1.04 23.62 23.85
C LEU A 306 -1.35 22.14 23.58
N LYS A 307 -2.59 21.82 23.18
CA LYS A 307 -3.03 20.44 22.93
C LYS A 307 -2.43 19.90 21.64
N ILE A 308 -1.78 18.75 21.76
CA ILE A 308 -1.28 18.00 20.60
C ILE A 308 -2.45 17.18 20.03
N ARG A 309 -2.77 17.39 18.76
CA ARG A 309 -3.89 16.70 18.08
C ARG A 309 -3.41 16.01 16.81
N GLY A 310 -4.01 14.87 16.52
CA GLY A 310 -3.74 14.10 15.30
C GLY A 310 -2.45 13.29 15.38
N THR A 311 -1.88 13.00 14.22
CA THR A 311 -0.68 12.17 14.05
C THR A 311 0.51 13.05 13.67
N ASP A 312 1.68 12.43 13.53
CA ASP A 312 2.89 13.09 13.02
C ASP A 312 2.89 13.27 11.48
N GLY A 313 1.78 12.91 10.81
CA GLY A 313 1.62 12.97 9.36
C GLY A 313 2.21 11.77 8.59
N SER A 314 2.81 10.79 9.27
CA SER A 314 3.35 9.57 8.63
C SER A 314 2.34 8.42 8.58
N LEU A 315 1.38 8.42 9.51
CA LEU A 315 0.33 7.42 9.66
C LEU A 315 -1.03 8.09 9.65
N PHE A 316 -1.99 7.47 8.96
CA PHE A 316 -3.40 7.84 8.98
C PHE A 316 -4.24 6.60 9.23
N HIS A 317 -5.42 6.80 9.82
CA HIS A 317 -6.34 5.69 10.08
C HIS A 317 -6.87 5.08 8.76
N PRO A 318 -7.31 3.81 8.78
CA PRO A 318 -8.00 3.22 7.64
C PRO A 318 -9.43 3.76 7.50
N PHE A 319 -10.00 3.64 6.30
CA PHE A 319 -11.36 4.03 5.95
C PHE A 319 -11.65 5.53 6.11
N LEU A 320 -10.75 6.37 5.59
CA LEU A 320 -10.92 7.81 5.49
C LEU A 320 -12.27 8.18 4.87
N SER A 321 -12.99 9.07 5.55
CA SER A 321 -14.26 9.60 5.08
C SER A 321 -14.08 10.87 4.26
N LYS A 322 -14.90 11.04 3.22
CA LYS A 322 -14.95 12.28 2.44
C LYS A 322 -15.35 13.51 3.27
N ASN A 323 -16.00 13.28 4.42
CA ASN A 323 -16.41 14.35 5.32
C ASN A 323 -15.26 14.92 6.16
N GLU A 324 -14.07 14.31 6.12
CA GLU A 324 -12.88 14.74 6.86
C GLU A 324 -12.15 15.91 6.17
N LYS A 325 -12.90 16.90 5.66
CA LYS A 325 -12.37 18.06 4.90
C LYS A 325 -11.51 17.67 3.69
N LEU A 326 -12.01 16.71 2.91
CA LEU A 326 -11.43 16.35 1.62
C LEU A 326 -11.39 17.56 0.68
N TYR A 327 -10.28 17.80 0.00
CA TYR A 327 -10.20 18.79 -1.07
C TYR A 327 -10.76 18.22 -2.37
N GLU A 328 -10.16 17.13 -2.88
CA GLU A 328 -10.62 16.46 -4.09
C GLU A 328 -10.22 14.97 -4.13
N GLU A 329 -10.85 14.20 -5.01
CA GLU A 329 -10.39 12.84 -5.34
C GLU A 329 -9.41 12.91 -6.51
N VAL A 330 -8.25 12.27 -6.36
CA VAL A 330 -7.22 12.20 -7.40
C VAL A 330 -6.82 10.76 -7.68
N GLU A 331 -6.13 10.56 -8.81
CA GLU A 331 -5.51 9.29 -9.14
C GLU A 331 -3.99 9.44 -9.08
N TYR A 332 -3.35 8.65 -8.21
CA TYR A 332 -1.90 8.59 -8.10
C TYR A 332 -1.40 7.25 -8.64
N ARG A 333 -0.77 7.28 -9.82
CA ARG A 333 -0.16 6.10 -10.47
C ARG A 333 -1.13 4.89 -10.53
N GLY A 334 -2.39 5.11 -10.89
CA GLY A 334 -3.40 4.05 -11.01
C GLY A 334 -4.13 3.68 -9.71
N LEU A 335 -3.82 4.34 -8.58
CA LEU A 335 -4.54 4.18 -7.32
C LEU A 335 -5.40 5.42 -7.04
N LYS A 336 -6.57 5.20 -6.46
CA LYS A 336 -7.43 6.31 -5.98
C LYS A 336 -6.85 6.88 -4.71
N ALA A 337 -6.81 8.21 -4.62
CA ALA A 337 -6.35 8.92 -3.45
C ALA A 337 -7.28 10.09 -3.11
N TYR A 338 -7.32 10.41 -1.83
CA TYR A 338 -7.98 11.58 -1.27
C TYR A 338 -6.92 12.64 -1.05
N ARG A 339 -7.08 13.77 -1.74
CA ARG A 339 -6.20 14.92 -1.61
C ARG A 339 -6.71 15.82 -0.50
N TYR A 340 -5.82 16.13 0.43
CA TYR A 340 -6.03 17.09 1.49
C TYR A 340 -5.13 18.29 1.27
N VAL A 341 -5.66 19.48 1.52
CA VAL A 341 -4.95 20.76 1.41
C VAL A 341 -5.13 21.51 2.72
N VAL A 342 -4.08 22.16 3.20
CA VAL A 342 -4.19 22.99 4.42
C VAL A 342 -5.09 24.19 4.12
N PRO A 343 -6.20 24.36 4.86
CA PRO A 343 -7.15 25.42 4.58
C PRO A 343 -6.68 26.74 5.24
N PRO A 344 -7.11 27.91 4.72
CA PRO A 344 -6.59 29.20 5.14
C PRO A 344 -6.84 29.52 6.62
N GLU A 345 -7.88 28.93 7.21
CA GLU A 345 -8.23 29.12 8.63
C GLU A 345 -7.12 28.64 9.57
N VAL A 346 -6.25 27.72 9.14
CA VAL A 346 -5.12 27.23 9.96
C VAL A 346 -4.12 28.34 10.28
N PHE A 347 -3.97 29.33 9.40
CA PHE A 347 -3.05 30.46 9.59
C PHE A 347 -3.81 31.75 9.95
N ASP A 348 -5.08 31.66 10.36
CA ASP A 348 -5.87 32.80 10.79
C ASP A 348 -6.07 32.76 12.30
N VAL A 349 -5.35 33.63 13.01
CA VAL A 349 -5.44 33.77 14.48
C VAL A 349 -6.80 34.32 14.94
N THR A 350 -7.60 34.89 14.03
CA THR A 350 -8.95 35.37 14.32
C THR A 350 -10.00 34.25 14.21
N TYR A 351 -9.62 33.09 13.67
CA TYR A 351 -10.50 31.94 13.59
C TYR A 351 -10.76 31.34 14.99
N PRO A 352 -12.01 30.95 15.33
CA PRO A 352 -12.34 30.42 16.65
C PRO A 352 -11.48 29.20 17.02
N GLY A 353 -10.80 29.28 18.17
CA GLY A 353 -9.89 28.25 18.68
C GLY A 353 -8.41 28.45 18.31
N ASN A 354 -8.08 29.44 17.47
CA ASN A 354 -6.70 29.76 17.10
C ASN A 354 -6.11 30.96 17.86
N GLU A 355 -6.88 31.57 18.77
CA GLU A 355 -6.49 32.79 19.46
C GLU A 355 -5.18 32.61 20.25
N GLY A 356 -4.93 31.39 20.73
CA GLY A 356 -3.74 31.03 21.51
C GLY A 356 -2.42 31.02 20.73
N TYR A 357 -2.48 30.93 19.39
CA TYR A 357 -1.30 30.96 18.51
C TYR A 357 -0.81 32.38 18.21
N CYS A 358 -1.50 33.40 18.72
CA CYS A 358 -0.97 34.75 18.72
C CYS A 358 0.02 34.93 19.87
N ASN A 359 1.17 35.52 19.55
CA ASN A 359 2.11 36.10 20.52
C ASN A 359 2.03 37.63 20.43
N PRO A 360 1.18 38.30 21.24
CA PRO A 360 1.04 39.75 21.20
C PRO A 360 2.38 40.41 21.50
N SER A 361 2.73 41.39 20.67
CA SER A 361 4.00 42.10 20.74
C SER A 361 3.80 43.59 20.49
N ASP A 362 4.70 44.40 21.01
CA ASP A 362 4.80 45.83 20.70
C ASP A 362 5.58 46.10 19.39
N LYS A 363 6.10 45.04 18.76
CA LYS A 363 6.78 45.12 17.47
C LYS A 363 5.77 45.35 16.34
N GLN A 364 5.81 46.56 15.79
CA GLN A 364 5.03 46.90 14.59
C GLN A 364 5.81 46.61 13.31
N PHE A 365 5.27 45.70 12.48
CA PHE A 365 5.67 45.40 11.10
C PHE A 365 4.65 45.91 10.08
N PHE A 366 3.36 45.68 10.34
CA PHE A 366 2.27 45.98 9.40
C PHE A 366 1.19 46.83 10.05
N SER A 367 0.46 47.63 9.26
CA SER A 367 -0.64 48.48 9.76
C SER A 367 -1.77 47.68 10.39
N SER A 368 -2.11 46.53 9.82
CA SER A 368 -3.20 45.67 10.29
C SER A 368 -2.98 45.05 11.67
N GLN A 369 -1.75 45.05 12.20
CA GLN A 369 -1.51 44.62 13.59
C GLN A 369 -2.24 45.50 14.62
N ASN A 370 -2.61 46.72 14.24
CA ASN A 370 -3.42 47.60 15.09
C ASN A 370 -4.83 47.06 15.32
N ASP A 371 -5.36 46.27 14.36
CA ASP A 371 -6.70 45.71 14.42
C ASP A 371 -6.74 44.38 15.20
N SER A 372 -5.58 43.75 15.41
CA SER A 372 -5.41 42.41 16.00
C SER A 372 -4.71 42.41 17.37
N VAL A 373 -4.77 43.52 18.13
CA VAL A 373 -4.18 43.61 19.49
C VAL A 373 -2.68 43.23 19.51
N GLY A 374 -1.94 43.61 18.46
CA GLY A 374 -0.50 43.35 18.36
C GLY A 374 -0.10 41.98 17.82
N CYS A 375 -1.06 41.13 17.38
CA CYS A 375 -0.77 39.89 16.66
C CYS A 375 -0.34 40.16 15.22
N LEU A 376 0.53 39.32 14.64
CA LEU A 376 0.81 39.38 13.21
C LEU A 376 -0.46 39.12 12.37
N PRO A 377 -0.54 39.66 11.13
CA PRO A 377 -1.64 39.38 10.21
C PRO A 377 -1.79 37.89 9.92
N LYS A 378 -3.00 37.46 9.53
CA LYS A 378 -3.24 36.08 9.07
C LYS A 378 -2.29 35.67 7.94
N GLY A 379 -2.04 34.37 7.80
CA GLY A 379 -1.06 33.81 6.87
C GLY A 379 0.37 33.77 7.43
N LEU A 380 0.58 34.32 8.64
CA LEU A 380 1.86 34.38 9.33
C LEU A 380 1.74 33.72 10.71
N LEU A 381 2.78 32.99 11.11
CA LEU A 381 2.88 32.36 12.42
C LEU A 381 4.24 32.67 13.03
N GLU A 382 4.26 33.42 14.12
CA GLU A 382 5.46 33.75 14.89
C GLU A 382 5.85 32.55 15.77
N ILE A 383 7.09 32.07 15.67
CA ILE A 383 7.52 30.82 16.32
C ILE A 383 8.75 30.97 17.21
N SER A 384 9.22 32.19 17.49
CA SER A 384 10.46 32.42 18.25
C SER A 384 10.42 31.70 19.60
N LYS A 385 9.31 31.74 20.33
CA LYS A 385 9.20 31.13 21.67
C LYS A 385 9.41 29.60 21.69
N CYS A 386 9.10 28.89 20.60
CA CYS A 386 9.31 27.45 20.52
C CYS A 386 10.73 27.05 20.09
N GLN A 387 11.58 28.04 19.77
CA GLN A 387 12.95 27.85 19.36
C GLN A 387 13.92 28.21 20.49
N LYS A 388 15.01 27.45 20.61
CA LYS A 388 16.09 27.76 21.55
C LYS A 388 16.63 29.16 21.28
N SER A 389 16.89 29.93 22.34
CA SER A 389 17.37 31.33 22.27
C SER A 389 16.39 32.32 21.63
N GLN A 390 15.17 31.88 21.32
CA GLN A 390 14.06 32.68 20.80
C GLN A 390 14.41 33.59 19.60
N PRO A 391 15.08 33.11 18.54
CA PRO A 391 15.45 33.92 17.38
C PRO A 391 14.20 34.52 16.71
N PRO A 392 14.26 35.75 16.16
CA PRO A 392 13.11 36.47 15.62
C PRO A 392 12.64 35.87 14.29
N ILE A 393 11.87 34.78 14.37
CA ILE A 393 11.47 33.96 13.22
C ILE A 393 9.95 33.89 13.11
N THR A 394 9.46 34.19 11.91
CA THR A 394 8.07 34.01 11.50
C THR A 394 7.98 33.03 10.34
N ILE A 395 7.12 32.03 10.46
CA ILE A 395 6.80 31.08 9.39
C ILE A 395 5.58 31.55 8.60
N SER A 396 5.61 31.31 7.31
CA SER A 396 4.44 31.44 6.43
C SER A 396 4.40 30.27 5.44
N LEU A 397 3.34 30.19 4.65
CA LEU A 397 3.39 29.43 3.41
C LEU A 397 4.20 30.19 2.34
N PRO A 398 4.76 29.50 1.32
CA PRO A 398 5.53 30.12 0.25
C PRO A 398 4.85 31.33 -0.39
N ASN A 399 5.65 32.33 -0.74
CA ASN A 399 5.20 33.61 -1.31
C ASN A 399 4.08 34.28 -0.49
N PHE A 400 4.07 34.03 0.82
CA PHE A 400 3.04 34.49 1.76
C PHE A 400 1.61 34.11 1.35
N LEU A 401 1.40 32.85 0.94
CA LEU A 401 0.05 32.32 0.71
C LEU A 401 -0.85 32.54 1.95
N TYR A 402 -2.09 32.96 1.69
CA TYR A 402 -3.13 33.37 2.66
C TYR A 402 -2.88 34.67 3.42
N ALA A 403 -1.71 35.32 3.26
CA ALA A 403 -1.46 36.61 3.87
C ALA A 403 -2.11 37.77 3.08
N PRO A 404 -2.45 38.89 3.74
CA PRO A 404 -2.90 40.11 3.07
C PRO A 404 -1.87 40.67 2.08
N SER A 405 -2.33 41.46 1.11
CA SER A 405 -1.45 42.05 0.09
C SER A 405 -0.35 42.94 0.68
N GLU A 406 -0.61 43.62 1.80
CA GLU A 406 0.41 44.46 2.47
C GLU A 406 1.65 43.67 2.90
N VAL A 407 1.49 42.40 3.26
CA VAL A 407 2.60 41.50 3.63
C VAL A 407 3.40 41.15 2.39
N ARG A 408 2.70 40.77 1.31
CA ARG A 408 3.34 40.42 0.03
C ARG A 408 4.05 41.60 -0.62
N GLU A 409 3.47 42.79 -0.56
CA GLU A 409 4.03 44.02 -1.13
C GLU A 409 5.17 44.60 -0.27
N SER A 410 5.34 44.10 0.96
CA SER A 410 6.43 44.52 1.85
C SER A 410 7.81 44.01 1.44
N VAL A 411 7.90 43.11 0.46
CA VAL A 411 9.16 42.54 -0.04
C VAL A 411 9.12 42.45 -1.57
N LYS A 412 10.20 42.86 -2.22
CA LYS A 412 10.38 42.71 -3.68
C LYS A 412 11.20 41.47 -4.01
N GLY A 413 10.88 40.81 -5.13
CA GLY A 413 11.65 39.68 -5.66
C GLY A 413 11.11 38.28 -5.32
N LEU A 414 9.98 38.19 -4.62
CA LEU A 414 9.20 36.95 -4.50
C LEU A 414 8.37 36.69 -5.76
N ASN A 415 8.02 35.43 -5.98
CA ASN A 415 7.13 35.04 -7.07
C ASN A 415 5.67 35.38 -6.73
N GLY A 416 4.81 35.39 -7.74
CA GLY A 416 3.36 35.45 -7.52
C GLY A 416 2.88 34.19 -6.79
N THR A 417 2.03 34.35 -5.79
CA THR A 417 1.42 33.25 -5.02
C THR A 417 0.47 32.40 -5.86
N ASP A 418 0.47 31.10 -5.62
CA ASP A 418 -0.44 30.13 -6.22
C ASP A 418 -1.04 29.20 -5.15
N ASP A 419 -2.35 29.02 -5.16
CA ASP A 419 -3.09 28.34 -4.08
C ASP A 419 -2.75 26.85 -3.92
N ILE A 420 -2.25 26.20 -4.96
CA ILE A 420 -1.86 24.78 -4.89
C ILE A 420 -0.35 24.65 -4.75
N ARG A 421 0.44 25.28 -5.62
CA ARG A 421 1.91 25.22 -5.59
C ARG A 421 2.48 25.74 -4.28
N ASP A 422 1.83 26.70 -3.64
CA ASP A 422 2.31 27.27 -2.38
C ASP A 422 1.59 26.69 -1.16
N SER A 423 0.69 25.71 -1.33
CA SER A 423 0.01 25.02 -0.23
C SER A 423 0.60 23.64 0.06
N ILE A 424 0.34 23.17 1.28
CA ILE A 424 0.68 21.82 1.75
C ILE A 424 -0.38 20.86 1.21
N VAL A 425 0.05 19.78 0.57
CA VAL A 425 -0.82 18.79 -0.09
C VAL A 425 -0.45 17.39 0.39
N VAL A 426 -1.45 16.57 0.68
CA VAL A 426 -1.25 15.15 1.02
C VAL A 426 -2.29 14.31 0.27
N ASP A 427 -1.82 13.33 -0.49
CA ASP A 427 -2.64 12.39 -1.23
C ASP A 427 -2.58 11.03 -0.53
N ILE A 428 -3.72 10.59 0.00
CA ILE A 428 -3.82 9.40 0.86
C ILE A 428 -4.74 8.37 0.23
N GLU A 429 -4.33 7.11 0.17
CA GLU A 429 -5.21 6.00 -0.20
C GLU A 429 -6.27 5.82 0.91
N PRO A 430 -7.57 5.98 0.59
CA PRO A 430 -8.59 6.17 1.62
C PRO A 430 -8.93 4.91 2.43
N ARG A 431 -8.63 3.72 1.93
CA ARG A 431 -9.06 2.46 2.57
C ARG A 431 -8.05 2.02 3.61
N VAL A 432 -6.77 2.10 3.31
CA VAL A 432 -5.68 1.71 4.22
C VAL A 432 -5.05 2.88 4.96
N GLY A 433 -5.27 4.13 4.54
CA GLY A 433 -4.65 5.31 5.15
C GLY A 433 -3.19 5.51 4.73
N ALA A 434 -2.77 4.94 3.60
CA ALA A 434 -1.38 5.02 3.14
C ALA A 434 -1.13 6.35 2.40
N VAL A 435 -0.11 7.08 2.82
CA VAL A 435 0.35 8.30 2.13
C VAL A 435 1.02 7.90 0.82
N LEU A 436 0.42 8.26 -0.30
CA LEU A 436 0.97 7.96 -1.63
C LEU A 436 1.91 9.08 -2.10
N TYR A 437 1.51 10.32 -1.83
CA TYR A 437 2.27 11.51 -2.13
C TYR A 437 2.01 12.56 -1.04
N ALA A 438 3.06 13.25 -0.62
CA ALA A 438 2.93 14.41 0.25
C ALA A 438 3.89 15.50 -0.22
N ARG A 439 3.41 16.74 -0.15
CA ARG A 439 4.20 17.94 -0.38
C ARG A 439 4.01 18.87 0.79
N ARG A 440 5.04 18.97 1.61
CA ARG A 440 5.13 19.94 2.71
C ARG A 440 5.92 21.14 2.20
N VAL A 441 5.34 22.32 2.35
CA VAL A 441 5.98 23.58 2.00
C VAL A 441 5.93 24.55 3.17
N SER A 442 6.96 25.39 3.29
CA SER A 442 7.01 26.44 4.30
C SER A 442 8.02 27.51 3.87
N GLN A 443 7.80 28.74 4.32
CA GLN A 443 8.73 29.85 4.15
C GLN A 443 9.17 30.34 5.52
N VAL A 444 10.48 30.52 5.69
CA VAL A 444 11.07 31.08 6.91
C VAL A 444 11.41 32.53 6.64
N ASN A 445 10.91 33.40 7.51
CA ASN A 445 11.14 34.83 7.47
C ASN A 445 11.86 35.26 8.75
N ILE A 446 12.90 36.06 8.61
CA ILE A 446 13.56 36.70 9.76
C ILE A 446 12.94 38.08 9.95
N GLU A 447 12.56 38.39 11.18
CA GLU A 447 11.96 39.68 11.52
C GLU A 447 13.06 40.73 11.66
N MET A 448 12.94 41.80 10.88
CA MET A 448 13.80 42.98 11.00
C MET A 448 12.96 44.13 11.54
N TRP A 449 13.05 44.37 12.85
CA TRP A 449 12.33 45.43 13.52
C TRP A 449 13.21 46.67 13.68
N LYS A 450 12.59 47.87 13.62
CA LYS A 450 13.31 49.15 13.74
C LYS A 450 13.53 49.62 15.19
N GLY A 451 12.93 48.93 16.17
CA GLY A 451 12.98 49.30 17.58
C GLY A 451 12.12 50.51 17.98
N LYS A 452 12.09 50.80 19.28
CA LYS A 452 11.36 51.94 19.85
C LYS A 452 12.24 53.18 19.97
N ASN A 453 12.02 54.16 19.08
CA ASN A 453 12.71 55.46 19.13
C ASN A 453 14.25 55.36 19.22
N LEU A 454 14.84 54.35 18.57
CA LEU A 454 16.31 54.20 18.51
C LEU A 454 16.90 55.23 17.54
N THR A 455 17.33 56.35 18.09
CA THR A 455 17.99 57.46 17.36
C THR A 455 19.47 57.60 17.65
N PHE A 456 19.92 57.01 18.76
CA PHE A 456 21.30 57.07 19.21
C PHE A 456 21.68 55.71 19.83
N PRO A 457 22.89 55.19 19.58
CA PRO A 457 23.92 55.75 18.70
C PRO A 457 23.69 55.43 17.21
N VAL A 458 22.80 54.49 16.90
CA VAL A 458 22.35 54.18 15.54
C VAL A 458 20.95 54.76 15.34
N ASN A 459 20.70 55.35 14.18
CA ASN A 459 19.41 55.95 13.84
C ASN A 459 18.59 55.01 12.94
N LEU A 460 17.69 54.24 13.54
CA LEU A 460 16.82 53.29 12.83
C LEU A 460 15.46 53.89 12.46
N LYS A 461 15.24 55.20 12.65
CA LYS A 461 13.94 55.83 12.30
C LYS A 461 13.57 55.72 10.83
N LYS A 462 14.56 55.69 9.94
CA LYS A 462 14.35 55.60 8.49
C LYS A 462 13.99 54.18 8.05
N MET A 463 14.60 53.17 8.69
CA MET A 463 14.33 51.77 8.42
C MET A 463 12.85 51.46 8.66
N LYS A 464 12.24 50.73 7.72
CA LYS A 464 10.91 50.14 7.92
C LYS A 464 11.10 48.76 8.53
N SER A 465 10.23 48.41 9.48
CA SER A 465 10.16 47.04 9.95
C SER A 465 9.68 46.14 8.81
N ALA A 466 10.26 44.95 8.66
CA ALA A 466 9.89 44.01 7.59
C ALA A 466 10.14 42.55 8.01
N LEU A 467 9.43 41.63 7.36
CA LEU A 467 9.72 40.20 7.42
C LEU A 467 10.54 39.84 6.18
N ILE A 468 11.80 39.44 6.36
CA ILE A 468 12.70 39.14 5.24
C ILE A 468 12.73 37.62 5.02
N PRO A 469 12.22 37.11 3.88
CA PRO A 469 12.30 35.69 3.55
C PRO A 469 13.75 35.27 3.35
N VAL A 470 14.16 34.18 3.99
CA VAL A 470 15.52 33.62 3.84
C VAL A 470 15.52 32.26 3.17
N ILE A 471 14.51 31.43 3.43
CA ILE A 471 14.33 30.16 2.73
C ILE A 471 12.86 29.89 2.42
N ILE A 472 12.62 29.24 1.28
CA ILE A 472 11.38 28.53 0.98
C ILE A 472 11.72 27.05 0.83
N LEU A 473 11.08 26.22 1.64
CA LEU A 473 11.22 24.77 1.64
C LEU A 473 10.08 24.15 0.81
N HIS A 474 10.44 23.23 -0.08
CA HIS A 474 9.55 22.30 -0.75
C HIS A 474 10.03 20.86 -0.49
N GLU A 475 9.45 20.21 0.51
CA GLU A 475 9.69 18.80 0.81
C GLU A 475 8.62 17.94 0.12
N THR A 476 9.04 17.02 -0.75
CA THR A 476 8.15 16.06 -1.39
C THR A 476 8.48 14.66 -0.92
N SER A 477 7.47 13.88 -0.56
CA SER A 477 7.59 12.47 -0.20
C SER A 477 6.72 11.64 -1.13
N GLU A 478 7.32 10.71 -1.85
CA GLU A 478 6.64 9.76 -2.72
C GLU A 478 6.78 8.34 -2.17
N ILE A 479 5.68 7.59 -2.22
CA ILE A 479 5.69 6.15 -1.90
C ILE A 479 6.63 5.38 -2.86
N ASP A 480 7.34 4.40 -2.32
CA ASP A 480 8.20 3.53 -3.11
C ASP A 480 7.41 2.58 -4.01
N ASP A 481 8.06 2.13 -5.08
CA ASP A 481 7.45 1.26 -6.10
C ASP A 481 6.98 -0.08 -5.50
N ASP A 482 7.73 -0.65 -4.55
CA ASP A 482 7.40 -1.93 -3.91
C ASP A 482 6.17 -1.81 -3.00
N SER A 483 6.09 -0.76 -2.18
CA SER A 483 4.90 -0.48 -1.35
C SER A 483 3.68 -0.16 -2.21
N LEU A 484 3.83 0.62 -3.28
CA LEU A 484 2.75 0.92 -4.21
C LEU A 484 2.21 -0.35 -4.86
N GLU A 485 3.10 -1.23 -5.31
CA GLU A 485 2.72 -2.52 -5.91
C GLU A 485 2.10 -3.47 -4.88
N THR A 486 2.56 -3.42 -3.63
CA THR A 486 1.95 -4.18 -2.52
C THR A 486 0.49 -3.75 -2.33
N ILE A 487 0.20 -2.45 -2.30
CA ILE A 487 -1.18 -1.94 -2.19
C ILE A 487 -1.99 -2.37 -3.42
N ARG A 488 -1.44 -2.21 -4.63
CA ARG A 488 -2.13 -2.58 -5.87
C ARG A 488 -2.51 -4.07 -5.90
N SER A 489 -1.54 -4.95 -5.73
CA SER A 489 -1.72 -6.40 -5.86
C SER A 489 -2.55 -6.99 -4.70
N GLN A 490 -2.25 -6.61 -3.45
CA GLN A 490 -2.87 -7.23 -2.28
C GLN A 490 -4.26 -6.68 -1.97
N LEU A 491 -4.55 -5.43 -2.33
CA LEU A 491 -5.86 -4.83 -2.10
C LEU A 491 -6.70 -4.84 -3.37
N TYR A 492 -6.31 -4.07 -4.39
CA TYR A 492 -7.14 -3.79 -5.56
C TYR A 492 -7.30 -5.00 -6.48
N GLU A 493 -6.20 -5.67 -6.84
CA GLU A 493 -6.26 -6.82 -7.75
C GLU A 493 -6.90 -8.03 -7.09
N THR A 494 -6.54 -8.33 -5.84
CA THR A 494 -7.11 -9.46 -5.08
C THR A 494 -8.62 -9.31 -4.91
N GLU A 495 -9.08 -8.11 -4.59
CA GLU A 495 -10.51 -7.81 -4.51
C GLU A 495 -11.20 -7.91 -5.88
N SER A 496 -10.58 -7.36 -6.93
CA SER A 496 -11.10 -7.45 -8.31
C SER A 496 -11.24 -8.91 -8.76
N ILE A 497 -10.26 -9.76 -8.48
CA ILE A 497 -10.29 -11.20 -8.78
C ILE A 497 -11.42 -11.87 -7.99
N ALA A 498 -11.59 -11.55 -6.70
CA ALA A 498 -12.65 -12.10 -5.87
C ALA A 498 -14.04 -11.75 -6.42
N TYR A 499 -14.30 -10.48 -6.75
CA TYR A 499 -15.55 -10.04 -7.34
C TYR A 499 -15.79 -10.65 -8.72
N THR A 500 -14.77 -10.67 -9.57
CA THR A 500 -14.85 -11.28 -10.92
C THR A 500 -15.16 -12.77 -10.82
N SER A 501 -14.54 -13.49 -9.89
CA SER A 501 -14.83 -14.91 -9.66
C SER A 501 -16.28 -15.14 -9.20
N CYS A 502 -16.80 -14.28 -8.31
CA CYS A 502 -18.20 -14.32 -7.88
C CYS A 502 -19.16 -14.06 -9.06
N ASN A 503 -18.85 -13.09 -9.91
CA ASN A 503 -19.65 -12.76 -11.10
C ASN A 503 -19.71 -13.93 -12.09
N ILE A 504 -18.57 -14.56 -12.37
CA ILE A 504 -18.51 -15.75 -13.22
C ILE A 504 -19.33 -16.90 -12.62
N MET A 505 -19.22 -17.14 -11.30
CA MET A 505 -20.00 -18.18 -10.62
C MET A 505 -21.51 -17.89 -10.64
N MET A 506 -21.93 -16.62 -10.54
CA MET A 506 -23.33 -16.21 -10.67
C MET A 506 -23.87 -16.50 -12.09
N ILE A 507 -23.09 -16.18 -13.14
CA ILE A 507 -23.46 -16.46 -14.53
C ILE A 507 -23.62 -17.97 -14.76
N ILE A 508 -22.65 -18.77 -14.30
CA ILE A 508 -22.72 -20.23 -14.37
C ILE A 508 -23.94 -20.75 -13.61
N GLY A 509 -24.20 -20.24 -12.41
CA GLY A 509 -25.37 -20.57 -11.60
C GLY A 509 -26.69 -20.30 -12.32
N ALA A 510 -26.81 -19.12 -12.96
CA ALA A 510 -27.98 -18.74 -13.75
C ALA A 510 -28.21 -19.67 -14.95
N ILE A 511 -27.14 -20.02 -15.68
CA ILE A 511 -27.22 -20.95 -16.83
C ILE A 511 -27.64 -22.34 -16.35
N VAL A 512 -27.04 -22.87 -15.28
CA VAL A 512 -27.39 -24.20 -14.74
C VAL A 512 -28.83 -24.23 -14.23
N LEU A 513 -29.28 -23.16 -13.59
CA LEU A 513 -30.66 -23.00 -13.11
C LEU A 513 -31.63 -22.97 -14.29
N LEU A 514 -31.34 -22.20 -15.34
CA LEU A 514 -32.14 -22.15 -16.56
C LEU A 514 -32.20 -23.51 -17.26
N LEU A 515 -31.07 -24.21 -17.40
CA LEU A 515 -31.02 -25.57 -17.95
C LEU A 515 -31.82 -26.56 -17.09
N GLY A 516 -31.77 -26.42 -15.76
CA GLY A 516 -32.56 -27.21 -14.82
C GLY A 516 -34.07 -27.02 -15.02
N PHE A 517 -34.52 -25.77 -15.19
CA PHE A 517 -35.92 -25.46 -15.49
C PHE A 517 -36.36 -25.92 -16.87
N LEU A 518 -35.53 -25.75 -17.90
CA LEU A 518 -35.81 -26.26 -19.25
C LEU A 518 -35.92 -27.79 -19.26
N PHE A 519 -35.02 -28.48 -18.55
CA PHE A 519 -35.06 -29.92 -18.40
C PHE A 519 -36.29 -30.40 -17.61
N LEU A 520 -36.70 -29.65 -16.57
CA LEU A 520 -37.94 -29.91 -15.85
C LEU A 520 -39.18 -29.73 -16.75
N ALA A 521 -39.24 -28.65 -17.54
CA ALA A 521 -40.33 -28.39 -18.47
C ALA A 521 -40.44 -29.47 -19.56
N PHE A 522 -39.30 -29.92 -20.10
CA PHE A 522 -39.24 -31.06 -21.02
C PHE A 522 -39.72 -32.36 -20.35
N SER A 523 -39.27 -32.64 -19.12
CA SER A 523 -39.62 -33.84 -18.37
C SER A 523 -41.10 -33.91 -17.96
N LEU A 524 -41.75 -32.75 -17.79
CA LEU A 524 -43.19 -32.64 -17.49
C LEU A 524 -44.07 -32.64 -18.76
N GLY A 525 -43.49 -32.74 -19.96
CA GLY A 525 -44.25 -32.74 -21.22
C GLY A 525 -44.89 -31.39 -21.55
N LEU A 526 -44.48 -30.30 -20.91
CA LEU A 526 -45.00 -28.94 -21.16
C LEU A 526 -44.68 -28.45 -22.58
N PHE A 527 -43.67 -29.02 -23.24
CA PHE A 527 -43.37 -28.75 -24.64
C PHE A 527 -44.31 -29.47 -25.63
N ASP A 528 -44.93 -30.59 -25.25
CA ASP A 528 -45.90 -31.30 -26.11
C ASP A 528 -47.23 -30.53 -26.23
N SER A 529 -47.60 -29.73 -25.22
CA SER A 529 -48.77 -28.84 -25.28
C SER A 529 -48.53 -27.58 -26.12
N LEU A 530 -47.29 -27.08 -26.16
CA LEU A 530 -46.88 -25.93 -26.99
C LEU A 530 -46.64 -26.31 -28.46
N LEU A 531 -46.27 -27.56 -28.77
CA LEU A 531 -46.02 -28.06 -30.13
C LEU A 531 -47.21 -28.80 -30.76
N GLY A 532 -48.37 -28.87 -30.10
CA GLY A 532 -49.63 -29.29 -30.72
C GLY A 532 -49.67 -30.74 -31.25
N ARG A 533 -49.02 -31.71 -30.60
CA ARG A 533 -49.16 -33.12 -31.00
C ARG A 533 -50.36 -33.79 -30.32
N ARG A 534 -51.42 -34.04 -31.10
CA ARG A 534 -52.59 -34.84 -30.68
C ARG A 534 -52.20 -36.32 -30.45
N PRO A 535 -52.78 -37.00 -29.46
CA PRO A 535 -52.56 -38.44 -29.26
C PRO A 535 -53.29 -39.27 -30.33
N LYS A 536 -52.60 -40.29 -30.86
CA LYS A 536 -53.14 -41.30 -31.79
C LYS A 536 -54.09 -42.25 -31.04
N ARG A 537 -55.32 -42.37 -31.54
CA ARG A 537 -56.38 -43.29 -31.10
C ARG A 537 -56.03 -44.71 -31.54
N SER A 538 -56.07 -45.67 -30.62
CA SER A 538 -55.92 -47.10 -30.90
C SER A 538 -57.29 -47.73 -31.11
N ASP A 539 -57.65 -47.99 -32.37
CA ASP A 539 -58.73 -48.91 -32.70
C ASP A 539 -58.09 -50.22 -33.20
N GLY A 540 -58.49 -51.33 -32.59
CA GLY A 540 -57.98 -52.66 -32.88
C GLY A 540 -58.70 -53.34 -34.04
N LEU A 541 -58.00 -54.23 -34.74
CA LEU A 541 -58.56 -55.40 -35.40
C LEU A 541 -57.40 -56.35 -35.79
N SER A 542 -57.44 -57.60 -35.32
CA SER A 542 -56.62 -58.70 -35.86
C SER A 542 -57.20 -59.18 -37.19
N PRO A 543 -56.37 -59.76 -38.08
CA PRO A 543 -56.46 -61.20 -38.29
C PRO A 543 -55.11 -61.95 -38.42
N GLU A 544 -55.26 -63.28 -38.41
CA GLU A 544 -54.37 -64.46 -38.31
C GLU A 544 -53.20 -64.66 -39.33
N PRO A 545 -52.34 -65.70 -39.15
CA PRO A 545 -50.91 -65.73 -39.50
C PRO A 545 -50.54 -66.65 -40.70
N LEU A 546 -49.26 -66.59 -41.15
CA LEU A 546 -48.42 -67.65 -41.80
C LEU A 546 -47.09 -67.01 -42.31
N PRO A 547 -45.97 -67.73 -42.59
CA PRO A 547 -45.23 -68.78 -41.85
C PRO A 547 -43.75 -68.35 -41.57
N PRO A 548 -42.84 -69.18 -41.02
CA PRO A 548 -41.61 -68.74 -40.37
C PRO A 548 -40.42 -68.58 -41.34
N TYR A 549 -39.55 -67.61 -41.08
CA TYR A 549 -38.23 -67.49 -41.73
C TYR A 549 -37.10 -67.59 -40.69
N ILE A 550 -36.22 -68.57 -40.90
CA ILE A 550 -35.04 -68.95 -40.11
C ILE A 550 -33.82 -68.11 -40.58
N PRO A 551 -32.86 -67.78 -39.71
CA PRO A 551 -32.03 -66.59 -39.82
C PRO A 551 -30.83 -66.78 -40.74
N LYS A 552 -30.28 -65.66 -41.24
CA LYS A 552 -28.91 -65.61 -41.76
C LYS A 552 -28.08 -64.63 -40.92
N GLY A 553 -27.07 -65.19 -40.26
CA GLY A 553 -25.71 -64.65 -40.10
C GLY A 553 -25.53 -63.26 -39.47
N GLU A 554 -24.91 -63.28 -38.29
CA GLU A 554 -24.11 -62.26 -37.56
C GLU A 554 -23.33 -61.21 -38.40
N PRO A 555 -22.88 -60.06 -37.83
CA PRO A 555 -22.38 -59.94 -36.46
C PRO A 555 -22.83 -58.73 -35.60
N ASN A 556 -22.72 -58.98 -34.30
CA ASN A 556 -22.63 -58.04 -33.17
C ASN A 556 -21.77 -56.81 -33.54
N GLY A 557 -22.11 -55.56 -33.22
CA GLY A 557 -22.47 -55.05 -31.91
C GLY A 557 -21.44 -53.96 -31.53
N PHE A 558 -21.60 -52.74 -32.04
CA PHE A 558 -20.71 -51.60 -31.74
C PHE A 558 -21.20 -50.87 -30.48
N HIS A 559 -20.78 -51.33 -29.29
CA HIS A 559 -21.02 -50.64 -28.02
C HIS A 559 -19.74 -50.14 -27.30
N HIS A 560 -18.59 -50.11 -27.96
CA HIS A 560 -17.30 -49.75 -27.34
C HIS A 560 -16.82 -48.29 -27.52
N ASN A 561 -17.65 -47.38 -28.04
CA ASN A 561 -17.13 -46.14 -28.66
C ASN A 561 -16.53 -45.10 -27.68
N HIS A 562 -17.09 -44.89 -26.48
CA HIS A 562 -16.66 -43.74 -25.65
C HIS A 562 -15.42 -43.99 -24.77
N ALA A 563 -15.31 -45.17 -24.13
CA ALA A 563 -14.17 -45.49 -23.27
C ALA A 563 -12.87 -45.72 -24.06
N TYR A 564 -12.99 -46.38 -25.22
CA TYR A 564 -11.91 -46.56 -26.19
C TYR A 564 -11.37 -45.21 -26.68
N ILE A 565 -12.23 -44.33 -27.22
CA ILE A 565 -11.82 -43.00 -27.71
C ILE A 565 -11.16 -42.19 -26.59
N LYS A 566 -11.67 -42.26 -25.36
CA LYS A 566 -11.10 -41.53 -24.21
C LYS A 566 -9.68 -42.02 -23.86
N CYS A 567 -9.47 -43.33 -23.79
CA CYS A 567 -8.16 -43.92 -23.49
C CYS A 567 -7.16 -43.61 -24.60
N LEU A 568 -7.60 -43.75 -25.85
CA LEU A 568 -6.75 -43.54 -27.01
C LEU A 568 -6.32 -42.07 -27.14
N ARG A 569 -7.26 -41.11 -27.03
CA ARG A 569 -6.95 -39.67 -27.08
C ARG A 569 -5.95 -39.28 -25.98
N ARG A 570 -6.11 -39.80 -24.77
CA ARG A 570 -5.18 -39.52 -23.66
C ARG A 570 -3.80 -40.12 -23.91
N TYR A 571 -3.73 -41.31 -24.52
CA TYR A 571 -2.45 -41.94 -24.87
C TYR A 571 -1.70 -41.16 -25.96
N TYR A 572 -2.39 -40.70 -27.01
CA TYR A 572 -1.80 -39.82 -28.03
C TYR A 572 -1.24 -38.54 -27.40
N PHE A 573 -1.98 -37.97 -26.46
CA PHE A 573 -1.56 -36.79 -25.73
C PHE A 573 -0.28 -37.03 -24.91
N TYR A 574 -0.23 -38.15 -24.18
CA TYR A 574 0.96 -38.60 -23.47
C TYR A 574 2.18 -38.80 -24.40
N VAL A 575 1.99 -39.40 -25.58
CA VAL A 575 3.06 -39.59 -26.57
C VAL A 575 3.57 -38.24 -27.10
N SER A 576 2.69 -37.27 -27.31
CA SER A 576 3.07 -35.92 -27.73
C SER A 576 4.00 -35.24 -26.72
N ARG A 577 3.71 -35.40 -25.42
CA ARG A 577 4.55 -34.89 -24.31
C ARG A 577 5.90 -35.60 -24.21
N CYS A 578 5.93 -36.91 -24.44
CA CYS A 578 7.19 -37.64 -24.52
C CYS A 578 8.04 -37.19 -25.72
N LYS A 579 7.43 -36.87 -26.87
CA LYS A 579 8.12 -36.36 -28.07
C LYS A 579 8.74 -34.99 -27.84
N SER A 580 8.05 -34.05 -27.19
CA SER A 580 8.59 -32.72 -26.89
C SER A 580 9.80 -32.79 -25.95
N LEU A 581 9.81 -33.76 -25.02
CA LEU A 581 10.93 -33.98 -24.10
C LEU A 581 12.09 -34.79 -24.69
N LYS A 582 11.90 -35.49 -25.82
CA LYS A 582 12.93 -36.35 -26.43
C LYS A 582 14.19 -35.58 -26.85
N GLY A 583 14.07 -34.28 -27.15
CA GLY A 583 15.21 -33.40 -27.41
C GLY A 583 16.11 -33.18 -26.19
N PHE A 584 15.56 -33.27 -24.97
CA PHE A 584 16.28 -33.07 -23.70
C PHE A 584 16.64 -34.40 -23.01
N ARG A 585 15.86 -35.46 -23.26
CA ARG A 585 16.04 -36.81 -22.73
C ARG A 585 15.93 -37.86 -23.86
N PRO A 586 17.05 -38.18 -24.53
CA PRO A 586 17.06 -39.10 -25.67
C PRO A 586 16.69 -40.54 -25.31
N ASP A 587 16.79 -40.90 -24.03
CA ASP A 587 16.48 -42.21 -23.47
C ASP A 587 14.98 -42.49 -23.29
N LEU A 588 14.12 -41.49 -23.54
CA LEU A 588 12.66 -41.68 -23.50
C LEU A 588 12.18 -42.54 -24.66
N THR A 589 11.61 -43.70 -24.34
CA THR A 589 10.96 -44.63 -25.28
C THR A 589 9.48 -44.79 -24.92
N TRP A 590 8.59 -44.94 -25.89
CA TRP A 590 7.16 -45.19 -25.69
C TRP A 590 6.65 -46.19 -26.74
N ARG A 591 5.52 -46.86 -26.48
CA ARG A 591 4.88 -47.76 -27.46
C ARG A 591 4.27 -46.96 -28.61
N HIS A 592 4.29 -47.53 -29.81
CA HIS A 592 3.74 -46.83 -30.96
C HIS A 592 2.21 -46.74 -30.81
N PRO A 593 1.57 -45.60 -31.15
CA PRO A 593 0.12 -45.44 -30.96
C PRO A 593 -0.72 -46.56 -31.57
N HIS A 594 -0.36 -47.06 -32.76
CA HIS A 594 -1.04 -48.19 -33.41
C HIS A 594 -1.01 -49.50 -32.59
N GLU A 595 0.09 -49.80 -31.88
CA GLU A 595 0.16 -50.99 -31.01
C GLU A 595 -0.79 -50.87 -29.81
N VAL A 596 -1.05 -49.63 -29.37
CA VAL A 596 -1.98 -49.35 -28.26
C VAL A 596 -3.42 -49.25 -28.75
N GLU A 597 -3.66 -48.86 -30.00
CA GLU A 597 -4.96 -48.98 -30.67
C GLU A 597 -5.38 -50.44 -30.73
N ASP A 598 -4.53 -51.30 -31.29
CA ASP A 598 -4.78 -52.74 -31.41
C ASP A 598 -4.99 -53.39 -30.03
N GLU A 599 -4.20 -52.99 -29.01
CA GLU A 599 -4.39 -53.46 -27.64
C GLU A 599 -5.77 -53.03 -27.08
N LEU A 600 -6.13 -51.75 -27.21
CA LEU A 600 -7.37 -51.21 -26.66
C LEU A 600 -8.63 -51.70 -27.38
N GLU A 601 -8.53 -52.12 -28.64
CA GLU A 601 -9.64 -52.75 -29.37
C GLU A 601 -10.02 -54.12 -28.80
N THR A 602 -9.08 -54.80 -28.15
CA THR A 602 -9.31 -56.12 -27.54
C THR A 602 -9.85 -56.06 -26.10
N TYR A 603 -9.96 -54.87 -25.51
CA TYR A 603 -10.28 -54.70 -24.08
C TYR A 603 -11.77 -54.81 -23.76
N HIS A 604 -12.07 -55.45 -22.62
CA HIS A 604 -13.37 -55.37 -21.95
C HIS A 604 -13.49 -54.10 -21.08
N LEU A 605 -14.73 -53.72 -20.72
CA LEU A 605 -15.06 -52.44 -20.05
C LEU A 605 -14.27 -52.18 -18.76
N ASP A 606 -13.95 -53.21 -18.00
CA ASP A 606 -13.20 -53.18 -16.75
C ASP A 606 -11.68 -53.02 -16.94
N GLU A 607 -11.15 -53.37 -18.11
CA GLU A 607 -9.73 -53.29 -18.43
C GLU A 607 -9.27 -51.86 -18.77
N PHE A 608 -10.18 -51.02 -19.30
CA PHE A 608 -9.91 -49.61 -19.62
C PHE A 608 -9.53 -48.78 -18.39
N ASP A 609 -10.15 -49.03 -17.24
CA ASP A 609 -9.81 -48.35 -15.99
C ASP A 609 -8.41 -48.73 -15.50
N GLY A 610 -8.02 -49.99 -15.70
CA GLY A 610 -6.67 -50.49 -15.44
C GLY A 610 -5.62 -49.79 -16.30
N PHE A 611 -5.87 -49.64 -17.60
CA PHE A 611 -5.01 -48.89 -18.52
C PHE A 611 -4.88 -47.42 -18.12
N MET A 612 -5.99 -46.73 -17.84
CA MET A 612 -5.98 -45.32 -17.43
C MET A 612 -5.23 -45.08 -16.11
N LYS A 613 -5.24 -46.04 -15.20
CA LYS A 613 -4.47 -45.96 -13.96
C LYS A 613 -2.96 -46.08 -14.22
N ARG A 614 -2.55 -46.95 -15.15
CA ARG A 614 -1.14 -47.09 -15.58
C ARG A 614 -0.67 -45.83 -16.31
N LEU A 615 -1.48 -45.29 -17.22
CA LEU A 615 -1.17 -44.09 -17.99
C LEU A 615 -0.96 -42.86 -17.09
N ARG A 616 -1.85 -42.63 -16.11
CA ARG A 616 -1.69 -41.54 -15.13
C ARG A 616 -0.42 -41.64 -14.29
N LYS A 617 0.04 -42.86 -13.99
CA LYS A 617 1.31 -43.07 -13.27
C LYS A 617 2.51 -42.66 -14.15
N ALA A 618 2.45 -42.97 -15.45
CA ALA A 618 3.47 -42.56 -16.41
C ALA A 618 3.47 -41.03 -16.63
N GLU A 619 2.29 -40.41 -16.76
CA GLU A 619 2.13 -38.96 -16.91
C GLU A 619 2.76 -38.16 -15.76
N ARG A 620 2.65 -38.61 -14.51
CA ARG A 620 3.30 -37.94 -13.36
C ARG A 620 4.82 -37.88 -13.49
N SER A 621 5.42 -38.92 -14.05
CA SER A 621 6.87 -38.97 -14.25
C SER A 621 7.30 -37.99 -15.34
N ILE A 622 6.47 -37.81 -16.37
CA ILE A 622 6.68 -36.84 -17.45
C ILE A 622 6.46 -35.40 -16.94
N SER A 623 5.42 -35.14 -16.16
CA SER A 623 5.17 -33.81 -15.57
C SER A 623 6.35 -33.32 -14.72
N SER A 624 6.97 -34.20 -13.93
CA SER A 624 8.15 -33.85 -13.15
C SER A 624 9.36 -33.49 -14.01
N LEU A 625 9.50 -34.07 -15.21
CA LEU A 625 10.55 -33.71 -16.16
C LEU A 625 10.24 -32.40 -16.87
N GLU A 626 8.97 -32.15 -17.25
CA GLU A 626 8.57 -30.87 -17.84
C GLU A 626 8.78 -29.70 -16.88
N GLU A 627 8.48 -29.87 -15.59
CA GLU A 627 8.75 -28.87 -14.55
C GLU A 627 10.25 -28.57 -14.39
N GLN A 628 11.10 -29.58 -14.60
CA GLN A 628 12.54 -29.45 -14.52
C GLN A 628 13.16 -28.73 -15.74
N TYR A 629 12.67 -29.00 -16.96
CA TYR A 629 13.27 -28.48 -18.20
C TYR A 629 12.56 -27.25 -18.78
N PHE A 630 11.30 -26.99 -18.39
CA PHE A 630 10.51 -25.84 -18.84
C PHE A 630 9.89 -25.04 -17.67
N PRO A 631 10.70 -24.49 -16.75
CA PRO A 631 10.18 -23.68 -15.64
C PRO A 631 9.60 -22.37 -16.20
N GLY A 632 8.27 -22.29 -16.30
CA GLY A 632 7.56 -21.09 -16.77
C GLY A 632 6.45 -21.33 -17.80
N VAL A 633 6.30 -22.55 -18.34
CA VAL A 633 5.19 -22.90 -19.23
C VAL A 633 4.13 -23.67 -18.44
N ILE A 634 3.12 -22.96 -17.92
CA ILE A 634 1.95 -23.60 -17.31
C ILE A 634 1.06 -24.11 -18.43
N THR A 635 1.15 -25.40 -18.74
CA THR A 635 0.29 -26.04 -19.75
C THR A 635 -0.95 -26.59 -19.04
N PHE A 636 -2.12 -26.01 -19.29
CA PHE A 636 -3.36 -26.40 -18.61
C PHE A 636 -4.05 -27.60 -19.30
N TYR A 637 -4.02 -28.72 -18.58
CA TYR A 637 -4.86 -29.93 -18.66
C TYR A 637 -6.37 -29.73 -18.41
N PRO A 638 -7.32 -29.75 -19.38
CA PRO A 638 -8.75 -29.77 -19.04
C PRO A 638 -9.11 -30.94 -18.09
N GLU A 639 -8.39 -32.05 -18.16
CA GLU A 639 -8.59 -33.18 -17.24
C GLU A 639 -7.99 -32.99 -15.84
N ASP A 640 -6.96 -32.15 -15.66
CA ASP A 640 -6.34 -31.90 -14.34
C ASP A 640 -7.24 -31.05 -13.44
N ILE A 641 -8.02 -30.16 -14.05
CA ILE A 641 -9.12 -29.43 -13.38
C ILE A 641 -10.16 -30.44 -12.89
N SER A 642 -10.54 -31.41 -13.73
CA SER A 642 -11.51 -32.44 -13.35
C SER A 642 -11.05 -33.28 -12.17
N GLU A 643 -9.76 -33.65 -12.10
CA GLU A 643 -9.21 -34.51 -11.02
C GLU A 643 -9.00 -33.72 -9.71
N PHE A 644 -8.69 -32.43 -9.78
CA PHE A 644 -8.69 -31.51 -8.64
C PHE A 644 -10.09 -31.36 -8.04
N PHE A 645 -11.10 -31.11 -8.87
CA PHE A 645 -12.50 -31.06 -8.45
C PHE A 645 -12.99 -32.41 -7.93
N GLU A 646 -12.60 -33.54 -8.55
CA GLU A 646 -12.97 -34.88 -8.08
C GLU A 646 -12.37 -35.22 -6.70
N LYS A 647 -11.11 -34.83 -6.44
CA LYS A 647 -10.46 -35.01 -5.12
C LYS A 647 -11.05 -34.10 -4.05
N ARG A 648 -11.43 -32.87 -4.40
CA ARG A 648 -12.09 -31.93 -3.48
C ARG A 648 -13.53 -32.38 -3.19
N TRP A 649 -14.25 -32.84 -4.21
CA TRP A 649 -15.58 -33.43 -4.12
C TRP A 649 -15.59 -34.74 -3.32
N LYS A 650 -14.60 -35.62 -3.48
CA LYS A 650 -14.45 -36.84 -2.66
C LYS A 650 -14.18 -36.52 -1.18
N ARG A 651 -13.45 -35.44 -0.87
CA ARG A 651 -13.25 -34.95 0.51
C ARG A 651 -14.56 -34.42 1.12
N ILE A 652 -15.30 -33.62 0.35
CA ILE A 652 -16.61 -33.07 0.75
C ILE A 652 -17.65 -34.21 0.91
N LYS A 653 -17.63 -35.20 0.03
CA LYS A 653 -18.52 -36.38 0.11
C LYS A 653 -18.21 -37.23 1.35
N LYS A 654 -16.94 -37.35 1.74
CA LYS A 654 -16.54 -38.06 2.97
C LYS A 654 -16.99 -37.32 4.24
N SER A 655 -16.91 -35.99 4.27
CA SER A 655 -17.41 -35.20 5.41
C SER A 655 -18.94 -35.23 5.50
N LEU A 656 -19.64 -35.16 4.36
CA LEU A 656 -21.11 -35.24 4.30
C LEU A 656 -21.65 -36.62 4.69
N VAL A 657 -20.97 -37.70 4.31
CA VAL A 657 -21.35 -39.08 4.74
C VAL A 657 -21.10 -39.28 6.24
N SER A 658 -20.01 -38.72 6.78
CA SER A 658 -19.74 -38.74 8.23
C SER A 658 -20.77 -37.93 9.02
N ALA A 659 -21.17 -36.76 8.51
CA ALA A 659 -22.22 -35.93 9.12
C ALA A 659 -23.59 -36.63 9.06
N LYS A 660 -23.93 -37.28 7.94
CA LYS A 660 -25.17 -38.05 7.80
C LYS A 660 -25.24 -39.23 8.77
N ASN A 661 -24.14 -39.97 8.97
CA ASN A 661 -24.10 -41.09 9.91
C ASN A 661 -24.21 -40.62 11.37
N ASN A 662 -23.61 -39.48 11.72
CA ASN A 662 -23.73 -38.89 13.06
C ASN A 662 -25.15 -38.39 13.35
N ILE A 663 -25.81 -37.76 12.37
CA ILE A 663 -27.19 -37.29 12.48
C ILE A 663 -28.17 -38.47 12.56
N CYS A 664 -28.00 -39.51 11.74
CA CYS A 664 -28.84 -40.72 11.81
C CYS A 664 -28.68 -41.49 13.13
N ASN A 665 -27.50 -41.49 13.75
CA ASN A 665 -27.28 -42.11 15.07
C ASN A 665 -27.84 -41.27 16.23
N CYS A 666 -27.89 -39.95 16.10
CA CYS A 666 -28.58 -39.08 17.06
C CYS A 666 -30.10 -39.29 17.04
N PHE A 667 -30.71 -39.45 15.86
CA PHE A 667 -32.17 -39.70 15.74
C PHE A 667 -32.62 -41.09 16.19
N LYS A 668 -31.72 -42.08 16.28
CA LYS A 668 -32.03 -43.42 16.84
C LYS A 668 -32.01 -43.48 18.37
N ARG A 669 -31.49 -42.46 19.06
CA ARG A 669 -31.38 -42.42 20.53
C ARG A 669 -32.49 -41.63 21.22
N SER A 670 -33.42 -41.02 20.47
CA SER A 670 -34.43 -40.08 20.99
C SER A 670 -35.88 -40.52 20.74
N THR A 671 -36.17 -41.83 20.74
CA THR A 671 -37.54 -42.37 20.84
C THR A 671 -37.74 -43.10 22.17
N PRO A 672 -38.71 -42.70 23.02
CA PRO A 672 -39.01 -43.38 24.29
C PRO A 672 -39.87 -44.61 24.03
N VAL A 673 -39.53 -45.73 24.67
CA VAL A 673 -40.38 -46.93 24.75
C VAL A 673 -41.02 -46.96 26.13
N TYR A 674 -42.35 -46.90 26.14
CA TYR A 674 -43.21 -47.24 27.27
C TYR A 674 -42.97 -48.69 27.70
N GLN A 675 -42.61 -48.90 28.96
CA GLN A 675 -43.12 -49.98 29.81
C GLN A 675 -43.05 -49.55 31.26
#